data_AF-A0A959H832-F1
#
_entry.id   AF-A0A959H832-F1
#
_cell.length_a   1.000
_cell.length_b   1.000
_cell.length_c   1.000
_cell.angle_alpha   90.00
_cell.angle_beta   90.00
_cell.angle_gamma   90.00
#
_symmetry.space_group_name_H-M   'P 1'
#
loop_
_entity.id
_entity.type
_entity.pdbx_description
1 polymer ?
#
loop_
_entity_poly.entity_id
_entity_poly.type
_entity_poly.pdbx_seq_one_letter_code
_entity_poly.pdbx_strand_id
1 'polypeptide(L)'
;MHRSYKFLTYLCAGILAFAFLFGSCKKDEEAKTTVELLSFGPSPALRGGELRIIGNKLDQVSAVILPENVNVTSFNSHTPELITLTIPEETVEGRITLKTSEGDIRSISILTISEPIILASFSPDTVRPGDVLTIEGDYLNLISTVIFGSNISVGDTLFLSQSKEKIEIKAPDAAQTGLIAISNGEEIPIIVESEKELAVTVPMALQLSPNPVKAGTALTITGTDLDLARQVGFEGASPVTSFISQSAGRIEVLVPVDAHDGKVLMIPGSFVEVPSAEDLIMAVPQITGISPNPVKNGENITVTGVDLSLIKRVIFGGNKVGAILGGGTDTEIRVKVPISATEDVVIFRTAAEKEVASAQVLELVKPVITGITPPEARFGEEITLEGNDLNLVASVIFSGELEVPVNNALLNTATVNVPIGAMTGPITVVTTNGTQVASAFDFNILLSTNAVITDMPAMAAPGDMISITGENLDELNEVIFPGEVPATMFGMKTATLIQVFVPMGTATGIGNIKFITFDGEEFFSPAINIQGVDPVADPNLVFFNFDGLDLWWGDTGGIENDPSLSLDGSNYFRVNAGLSGWTGFFWRNGGDNFPGPAIGTNISNYVLKFDINVLEPITGGEFAWRLKGSDGDFWRPWKPWEATGSYQTNGWVTVTIPLTEFLDGGSQIPDLNNITEDFGVAFNSGDSYVNVCIDNVRFEEL
;
A
#
# COMPACT_ATOMS: atom_id res chain seq x y z
N MET A 1 -31.53 26.28 -24.13
CA MET A 1 -32.29 27.06 -23.13
C MET A 1 -33.49 27.67 -23.86
N HIS A 2 -34.61 26.94 -23.92
CA HIS A 2 -35.79 27.33 -24.69
C HIS A 2 -36.67 28.31 -23.92
N ARG A 3 -36.84 29.53 -24.45
CA ARG A 3 -37.91 30.45 -24.06
C ARG A 3 -38.49 31.11 -25.31
N SER A 4 -39.54 30.47 -25.82
CA SER A 4 -40.82 31.08 -26.17
C SER A 4 -40.82 32.53 -26.71
N TYR A 5 -40.94 32.69 -28.02
CA TYR A 5 -41.66 33.81 -28.65
C TYR A 5 -42.40 33.36 -29.91
N LYS A 6 -43.43 32.51 -29.72
CA LYS A 6 -44.56 32.44 -30.66
C LYS A 6 -45.57 33.48 -30.21
N PHE A 7 -45.35 34.74 -30.55
CA PHE A 7 -46.26 35.83 -30.19
C PHE A 7 -46.39 36.89 -31.27
N LEU A 8 -46.53 36.51 -32.55
CA LEU A 8 -46.98 37.44 -33.59
C LEU A 8 -47.54 36.75 -34.86
N THR A 9 -48.49 35.82 -34.71
CA THR A 9 -49.21 35.26 -35.89
C THR A 9 -50.69 34.97 -35.63
N TYR A 10 -51.26 35.51 -34.55
CA TYR A 10 -52.70 35.37 -34.23
C TYR A 10 -53.33 36.71 -33.80
N LEU A 11 -53.09 37.78 -34.57
CA LEU A 11 -53.81 39.04 -34.40
C LEU A 11 -54.27 39.64 -35.75
N CYS A 12 -54.81 38.81 -36.65
CA CYS A 12 -55.50 39.28 -37.85
C CYS A 12 -56.83 38.55 -38.16
N ALA A 13 -57.33 37.72 -37.24
CA ALA A 13 -58.63 37.05 -37.41
C ALA A 13 -59.37 37.05 -36.08
N GLY A 14 -59.97 38.19 -35.71
CA GLY A 14 -60.62 38.29 -34.40
C GLY A 14 -61.27 39.61 -34.04
N ILE A 15 -61.70 40.44 -34.99
CA ILE A 15 -62.74 41.48 -34.74
C ILE A 15 -63.64 41.54 -35.99
N LEU A 16 -64.40 40.47 -36.21
CA LEU A 16 -65.66 40.51 -36.96
C LEU A 16 -66.74 40.19 -35.91
N ALA A 17 -67.78 41.02 -35.86
CA ALA A 17 -68.88 41.03 -34.90
C ALA A 17 -68.64 41.81 -33.58
N PHE A 18 -68.86 43.12 -33.62
CA PHE A 18 -69.85 43.81 -32.77
C PHE A 18 -69.95 45.29 -33.18
N ALA A 19 -70.86 45.60 -34.12
CA ALA A 19 -71.41 46.94 -34.31
C ALA A 19 -72.67 46.89 -35.20
N PHE A 20 -73.68 46.12 -34.77
CA PHE A 20 -75.05 46.44 -35.12
C PHE A 20 -75.69 47.10 -33.89
N LEU A 21 -76.41 48.19 -34.13
CA LEU A 21 -77.17 49.03 -33.18
C LEU A 21 -76.41 50.24 -32.62
N PHE A 22 -76.15 51.23 -33.49
CA PHE A 22 -76.50 52.61 -33.17
C PHE A 22 -77.27 53.21 -34.35
N GLY A 23 -78.55 53.52 -34.11
CA GLY A 23 -79.35 54.28 -35.04
C GLY A 23 -78.72 55.64 -35.25
N SER A 24 -78.34 55.94 -36.49
CA SER A 24 -77.94 57.28 -36.90
C SER A 24 -79.16 58.20 -36.78
N CYS A 25 -79.18 59.02 -35.73
CA CYS A 25 -79.87 60.30 -35.79
C CYS A 25 -79.25 61.07 -36.96
N LYS A 26 -80.00 61.19 -38.07
CA LYS A 26 -79.78 62.25 -39.05
C LYS A 26 -79.88 63.58 -38.32
N LYS A 27 -78.74 64.09 -37.87
CA LYS A 27 -78.55 65.50 -37.62
C LYS A 27 -78.30 66.09 -39.00
N ASP A 28 -79.16 67.00 -39.42
CA ASP A 28 -78.96 67.80 -40.62
C ASP A 28 -77.55 68.39 -40.56
N GLU A 29 -76.68 67.99 -41.50
CA GLU A 29 -75.39 68.65 -41.68
C GLU A 29 -75.67 70.03 -42.23
N GLU A 30 -75.37 71.06 -41.42
CA GLU A 30 -75.05 72.37 -41.98
C GLU A 30 -73.98 72.16 -43.06
N ALA A 31 -74.24 72.62 -44.27
CA ALA A 31 -73.29 72.54 -45.37
C ALA A 31 -71.98 73.23 -44.94
N LYS A 32 -70.97 72.43 -44.57
CA LYS A 32 -69.68 72.93 -44.11
C LYS A 32 -69.10 73.84 -45.18
N THR A 33 -68.74 75.07 -44.80
CA THR A 33 -68.39 76.10 -45.78
C THR A 33 -66.92 76.04 -46.21
N THR A 34 -66.02 75.48 -45.41
CA THR A 34 -64.56 75.49 -45.62
C THR A 34 -63.97 74.08 -45.76
N VAL A 35 -62.78 73.96 -46.36
CA VAL A 35 -62.03 72.71 -46.40
C VAL A 35 -61.57 72.32 -44.99
N GLU A 36 -61.75 71.06 -44.60
CA GLU A 36 -61.31 70.55 -43.29
C GLU A 36 -60.55 69.22 -43.44
N LEU A 37 -59.38 69.12 -42.78
CA LEU A 37 -58.66 67.86 -42.59
C LEU A 37 -59.11 67.23 -41.26
N LEU A 38 -59.81 66.10 -41.31
CA LEU A 38 -60.28 65.40 -40.10
C LEU A 38 -59.30 64.31 -39.65
N SER A 39 -58.79 63.50 -40.59
CA SER A 39 -57.82 62.44 -40.29
C SER A 39 -57.06 62.01 -41.53
N PHE A 40 -55.94 61.33 -41.35
CA PHE A 40 -55.26 60.60 -42.42
C PHE A 40 -54.76 59.26 -41.90
N GLY A 41 -54.57 58.29 -42.79
CA GLY A 41 -53.99 57.00 -42.44
C GLY A 41 -53.85 56.06 -43.64
N PRO A 42 -53.16 54.92 -43.50
CA PRO A 42 -52.51 54.43 -42.27
C PRO A 42 -51.32 55.31 -41.83
N SER A 43 -51.00 55.29 -40.53
CA SER A 43 -49.79 55.87 -39.93
C SER A 43 -49.40 54.99 -38.72
N PRO A 44 -48.23 54.32 -38.70
CA PRO A 44 -47.18 54.33 -39.72
C PRO A 44 -47.65 53.87 -41.10
N ALA A 45 -47.15 54.53 -42.15
CA ALA A 45 -47.53 54.29 -43.54
C ALA A 45 -46.38 53.64 -44.31
N LEU A 46 -46.69 52.67 -45.18
CA LEU A 46 -45.69 52.02 -46.03
C LEU A 46 -45.33 52.93 -47.22
N ARG A 47 -44.05 53.12 -47.54
CA ARG A 47 -43.63 53.82 -48.78
C ARG A 47 -44.19 53.07 -50.00
N GLY A 48 -44.67 53.82 -51.00
CA GLY A 48 -45.38 53.25 -52.15
C GLY A 48 -46.79 52.70 -51.83
N GLY A 49 -47.24 52.74 -50.56
CA GLY A 49 -48.59 52.39 -50.15
C GLY A 49 -49.61 53.51 -50.37
N GLU A 50 -50.90 53.20 -50.21
CA GLU A 50 -51.97 54.21 -50.28
C GLU A 50 -52.11 54.97 -48.96
N LEU A 51 -52.00 56.30 -49.00
CA LEU A 51 -52.43 57.20 -47.93
C LEU A 51 -53.85 57.67 -48.20
N ARG A 52 -54.70 57.58 -47.19
CA ARG A 52 -56.08 58.09 -47.20
C ARG A 52 -56.18 59.33 -46.34
N ILE A 53 -56.80 60.37 -46.85
CA ILE A 53 -57.02 61.65 -46.18
C ILE A 53 -58.54 61.88 -46.16
N ILE A 54 -59.11 61.94 -44.96
CA ILE A 54 -60.54 62.07 -44.73
C ILE A 54 -60.82 63.48 -44.20
N GLY A 55 -61.84 64.12 -44.75
CA GLY A 55 -62.11 65.52 -44.51
C GLY A 55 -63.46 65.96 -45.03
N ASN A 56 -63.62 67.27 -45.21
CA ASN A 56 -64.79 67.88 -45.85
C ASN A 56 -64.32 68.83 -46.94
N LYS A 57 -65.07 68.89 -48.06
CA LYS A 57 -64.74 69.67 -49.27
C LYS A 57 -63.32 69.41 -49.81
N LEU A 58 -62.84 68.19 -49.66
CA LEU A 58 -61.50 67.81 -50.09
C LEU A 58 -61.33 67.88 -51.62
N ASP A 59 -62.41 67.85 -52.41
CA ASP A 59 -62.42 68.11 -53.86
C ASP A 59 -61.82 69.48 -54.24
N GLN A 60 -61.72 70.41 -53.29
CA GLN A 60 -61.11 71.74 -53.46
C GLN A 60 -59.60 71.77 -53.13
N VAL A 61 -59.01 70.66 -52.70
CA VAL A 61 -57.57 70.54 -52.46
C VAL A 61 -56.83 70.38 -53.78
N SER A 62 -55.90 71.29 -54.07
CA SER A 62 -55.13 71.27 -55.33
C SER A 62 -53.86 70.42 -55.26
N ALA A 63 -53.33 70.20 -54.05
CA ALA A 63 -52.14 69.40 -53.81
C ALA A 63 -52.08 68.94 -52.35
N VAL A 64 -51.45 67.79 -52.12
CA VAL A 64 -51.03 67.34 -50.79
C VAL A 64 -49.51 67.44 -50.73
N ILE A 65 -49.00 68.28 -49.83
CA ILE A 65 -47.58 68.39 -49.54
C ILE A 65 -47.26 67.46 -48.38
N LEU A 66 -46.55 66.38 -48.67
CA LEU A 66 -45.96 65.50 -47.68
C LEU A 66 -44.66 66.13 -47.13
N PRO A 67 -44.10 65.61 -46.02
CA PRO A 67 -42.89 66.15 -45.39
C PRO A 67 -41.72 66.35 -46.36
N GLU A 68 -40.83 67.31 -46.07
CA GLU A 68 -39.73 67.74 -46.96
C GLU A 68 -40.17 68.26 -48.35
N ASN A 69 -41.38 68.85 -48.42
CA ASN A 69 -41.95 69.45 -49.63
C ASN A 69 -42.22 68.46 -50.78
N VAL A 70 -42.43 67.18 -50.46
CA VAL A 70 -42.84 66.16 -51.42
C VAL A 70 -44.26 66.48 -51.91
N ASN A 71 -44.36 67.02 -53.12
CA ASN A 71 -45.59 67.59 -53.65
C ASN A 71 -46.38 66.56 -54.47
N VAL A 72 -47.56 66.18 -53.97
CA VAL A 72 -48.47 65.23 -54.62
C VAL A 72 -49.66 65.98 -55.20
N THR A 73 -49.73 66.04 -56.52
CA THR A 73 -50.83 66.69 -57.29
C THR A 73 -51.71 65.69 -58.04
N SER A 74 -51.31 64.41 -58.06
CA SER A 74 -52.05 63.31 -58.66
C SER A 74 -52.60 62.42 -57.56
N PHE A 75 -53.92 62.21 -57.56
CA PHE A 75 -54.62 61.41 -56.56
C PHE A 75 -55.21 60.15 -57.20
N ASN A 76 -55.15 59.04 -56.46
CA ASN A 76 -55.83 57.80 -56.83
C ASN A 76 -57.35 57.96 -56.70
N SER A 77 -57.80 58.76 -55.72
CA SER A 77 -59.20 59.17 -55.53
C SER A 77 -59.26 60.59 -54.99
N HIS A 78 -60.22 61.39 -55.45
CA HIS A 78 -60.40 62.79 -55.04
C HIS A 78 -61.88 63.15 -55.02
N THR A 79 -62.47 63.15 -53.83
CA THR A 79 -63.89 63.40 -53.58
C THR A 79 -64.03 64.42 -52.44
N PRO A 80 -65.22 64.98 -52.18
CA PRO A 80 -65.40 65.95 -51.09
C PRO A 80 -65.04 65.40 -49.70
N GLU A 81 -65.16 64.09 -49.46
CA GLU A 81 -64.90 63.49 -48.16
C GLU A 81 -63.57 62.71 -48.09
N LEU A 82 -62.96 62.38 -49.22
CA LEU A 82 -61.79 61.49 -49.30
C LEU A 82 -60.83 61.88 -50.43
N ILE A 83 -59.54 61.99 -50.08
CA ILE A 83 -58.41 61.90 -51.02
C ILE A 83 -57.67 60.60 -50.74
N THR A 84 -57.32 59.85 -51.79
CA THR A 84 -56.33 58.77 -51.69
C THR A 84 -55.17 59.04 -52.64
N LEU A 85 -53.95 58.75 -52.20
CA LEU A 85 -52.72 58.96 -52.97
C LEU A 85 -51.70 57.87 -52.65
N THR A 86 -50.81 57.60 -53.60
CA THR A 86 -49.66 56.73 -53.36
C THR A 86 -48.55 57.54 -52.70
N ILE A 87 -48.00 57.05 -51.59
CA ILE A 87 -46.91 57.71 -50.85
C ILE A 87 -45.62 57.62 -51.68
N PRO A 88 -45.05 58.74 -52.16
CA PRO A 88 -43.78 58.73 -52.88
C PRO A 88 -42.63 58.21 -52.03
N GLU A 89 -41.64 57.56 -52.66
CA GLU A 89 -40.49 56.95 -51.98
C GLU A 89 -39.64 57.96 -51.21
N GLU A 90 -39.66 59.24 -51.58
CA GLU A 90 -38.94 60.33 -50.92
C GLU A 90 -39.64 60.85 -49.63
N THR A 91 -40.82 60.34 -49.28
CA THR A 91 -41.64 60.85 -48.15
C THR A 91 -41.01 60.53 -46.80
N VAL A 92 -40.53 61.52 -46.04
CA VAL A 92 -40.04 61.29 -44.67
C VAL A 92 -41.14 61.47 -43.63
N GLU A 93 -40.84 61.20 -42.35
CA GLU A 93 -41.78 61.46 -41.26
C GLU A 93 -42.04 62.96 -41.08
N GLY A 94 -43.29 63.34 -40.84
CA GLY A 94 -43.65 64.73 -40.61
C GLY A 94 -45.12 65.04 -40.85
N ARG A 95 -45.48 66.32 -40.82
CA ARG A 95 -46.86 66.77 -41.03
C ARG A 95 -47.20 66.91 -42.51
N ILE A 96 -48.33 66.37 -42.93
CA ILE A 96 -48.94 66.62 -44.24
C ILE A 96 -49.62 68.01 -44.28
N THR A 97 -49.62 68.66 -45.44
CA THR A 97 -50.27 69.96 -45.69
C THR A 97 -51.16 69.88 -46.93
N LEU A 98 -52.44 70.24 -46.81
CA LEU A 98 -53.36 70.38 -47.93
C LEU A 98 -53.26 71.80 -48.50
N LYS A 99 -53.01 71.93 -49.80
CA LYS A 99 -53.07 73.20 -50.52
C LYS A 99 -54.50 73.48 -50.95
N THR A 100 -55.05 74.62 -50.52
CA THR A 100 -56.39 75.08 -50.90
C THR A 100 -56.34 76.53 -51.34
N SER A 101 -57.37 77.01 -52.06
CA SER A 101 -57.47 78.43 -52.43
C SER A 101 -57.71 79.37 -51.25
N GLU A 102 -58.17 78.84 -50.11
CA GLU A 102 -58.49 79.61 -48.89
C GLU A 102 -57.31 79.65 -47.89
N GLY A 103 -56.25 78.90 -48.16
CA GLY A 103 -55.06 78.79 -47.31
C GLY A 103 -54.59 77.34 -47.13
N ASP A 104 -53.38 77.18 -46.60
CA ASP A 104 -52.80 75.86 -46.33
C ASP A 104 -53.37 75.26 -45.04
N ILE A 105 -53.81 74.01 -45.09
CA ILE A 105 -54.27 73.26 -43.91
C ILE A 105 -53.20 72.24 -43.55
N ARG A 106 -52.56 72.42 -42.40
CA ARG A 106 -51.52 71.50 -41.91
C ARG A 106 -52.08 70.55 -40.86
N SER A 107 -51.76 69.27 -41.01
CA SER A 107 -52.06 68.25 -40.01
C SER A 107 -51.42 68.57 -38.65
N ILE A 108 -52.12 68.17 -37.58
CA ILE A 108 -51.57 68.18 -36.21
C ILE A 108 -50.70 66.92 -36.01
N SER A 109 -51.27 65.75 -36.34
CA SER A 109 -50.60 64.45 -36.29
C SER A 109 -49.45 64.35 -37.30
N ILE A 110 -48.40 63.64 -36.92
CA ILE A 110 -47.26 63.33 -37.78
C ILE A 110 -47.59 62.06 -38.56
N LEU A 111 -47.41 62.11 -39.89
CA LEU A 111 -47.31 60.92 -40.72
C LEU A 111 -45.97 60.26 -40.40
N THR A 112 -46.04 59.08 -39.77
CA THR A 112 -44.89 58.21 -39.54
C THR A 112 -44.76 57.20 -40.68
N ILE A 113 -43.55 56.71 -40.95
CA ILE A 113 -43.29 55.77 -42.04
C ILE A 113 -42.94 54.41 -41.46
N SER A 114 -43.45 53.34 -42.08
CA SER A 114 -43.15 51.96 -41.73
C SER A 114 -42.22 51.35 -42.76
N GLU A 115 -41.07 50.85 -42.30
CA GLU A 115 -40.06 50.18 -43.11
C GLU A 115 -39.83 48.76 -42.55
N PRO A 116 -40.78 47.82 -42.79
CA PRO A 116 -40.66 46.48 -42.25
C PRO A 116 -39.53 45.73 -42.95
N ILE A 117 -38.45 45.46 -42.22
CA ILE A 117 -37.35 44.63 -42.70
C ILE A 117 -37.87 43.20 -42.92
N ILE A 118 -37.70 42.69 -44.15
CA ILE A 118 -38.10 41.33 -44.52
C ILE A 118 -36.90 40.59 -45.06
N LEU A 119 -36.61 39.42 -44.50
CA LEU A 119 -35.74 38.42 -45.12
C LEU A 119 -36.64 37.38 -45.80
N ALA A 120 -36.70 37.39 -47.13
CA ALA A 120 -37.56 36.50 -47.89
C ALA A 120 -36.87 35.17 -48.21
N SER A 121 -35.64 35.23 -48.71
CA SER A 121 -34.85 34.06 -49.08
C SER A 121 -33.36 34.37 -49.12
N PHE A 122 -32.56 33.32 -49.26
CA PHE A 122 -31.17 33.43 -49.63
C PHE A 122 -30.82 32.38 -50.67
N SER A 123 -29.73 32.59 -51.41
CA SER A 123 -29.21 31.65 -52.39
C SER A 123 -27.70 31.82 -52.56
N PRO A 124 -26.94 30.73 -52.71
CA PRO A 124 -27.39 29.32 -52.71
C PRO A 124 -27.72 28.79 -51.30
N ASP A 125 -28.46 27.68 -51.22
CA ASP A 125 -28.81 26.99 -49.96
C ASP A 125 -27.60 26.30 -49.30
N THR A 126 -26.53 26.06 -50.06
CA THR A 126 -25.24 25.51 -49.61
C THR A 126 -24.10 26.39 -50.10
N VAL A 127 -23.20 26.77 -49.22
CA VAL A 127 -22.01 27.59 -49.53
C VAL A 127 -20.73 26.95 -49.01
N ARG A 128 -19.64 27.11 -49.77
CA ARG A 128 -18.28 26.99 -49.21
C ARG A 128 -17.90 28.32 -48.55
N PRO A 129 -17.04 28.30 -47.52
CA PRO A 129 -16.45 29.54 -47.02
C PRO A 129 -15.79 30.34 -48.15
N GLY A 130 -16.12 31.64 -48.24
CA GLY A 130 -15.70 32.54 -49.31
C GLY A 130 -16.66 32.66 -50.50
N ASP A 131 -17.62 31.75 -50.66
CA ASP A 131 -18.66 31.86 -51.70
C ASP A 131 -19.56 33.06 -51.44
N VAL A 132 -20.13 33.60 -52.53
CA VAL A 132 -21.09 34.71 -52.45
C VAL A 132 -22.47 34.16 -52.11
N LEU A 133 -23.00 34.63 -50.98
CA LEU A 133 -24.38 34.45 -50.54
C LEU A 133 -25.19 35.69 -50.93
N THR A 134 -26.30 35.47 -51.64
CA THR A 134 -27.30 36.50 -51.92
C THR A 134 -28.45 36.35 -50.94
N ILE A 135 -28.84 37.43 -50.28
CA ILE A 135 -30.03 37.54 -49.43
C ILE A 135 -31.03 38.44 -50.13
N GLU A 136 -32.26 37.98 -50.31
CA GLU A 136 -33.35 38.71 -50.96
C GLU A 136 -34.46 39.02 -49.94
N GLY A 137 -35.10 40.18 -50.10
CA GLY A 137 -36.03 40.69 -49.10
C GLY A 137 -36.61 42.05 -49.46
N ASP A 138 -37.00 42.81 -48.44
CA ASP A 138 -37.44 44.20 -48.56
C ASP A 138 -36.83 45.03 -47.41
N TYR A 139 -36.61 46.32 -47.68
CA TYR A 139 -35.88 47.25 -46.82
C TYR A 139 -34.49 46.76 -46.35
N LEU A 140 -33.83 45.93 -47.17
CA LEU A 140 -32.50 45.40 -46.88
C LEU A 140 -31.39 46.46 -46.90
N ASN A 141 -31.65 47.65 -47.45
CA ASN A 141 -30.75 48.81 -47.39
C ASN A 141 -30.59 49.38 -45.98
N LEU A 142 -31.42 48.95 -45.02
CA LEU A 142 -31.34 49.35 -43.61
C LEU A 142 -30.47 48.39 -42.77
N ILE A 143 -30.00 47.28 -43.36
CA ILE A 143 -29.21 46.27 -42.65
C ILE A 143 -27.76 46.72 -42.53
N SER A 144 -27.19 46.56 -41.35
CA SER A 144 -25.78 46.82 -41.10
C SER A 144 -24.99 45.56 -40.77
N THR A 145 -25.65 44.43 -40.47
CA THR A 145 -24.97 43.18 -40.11
C THR A 145 -25.75 41.95 -40.60
N VAL A 146 -25.03 41.00 -41.19
CA VAL A 146 -25.51 39.62 -41.42
C VAL A 146 -24.87 38.70 -40.38
N ILE A 147 -25.69 37.92 -39.68
CA ILE A 147 -25.29 37.00 -38.62
C ILE A 147 -25.48 35.58 -39.15
N PHE A 148 -24.39 34.83 -39.30
CA PHE A 148 -24.39 33.42 -39.64
C PHE A 148 -24.58 32.56 -38.39
N GLY A 149 -24.81 31.25 -38.60
CA GLY A 149 -24.89 30.27 -37.52
C GLY A 149 -23.76 30.42 -36.49
N SER A 150 -24.07 30.13 -35.23
CA SER A 150 -23.15 30.31 -34.09
C SER A 150 -22.72 31.77 -33.83
N ASN A 151 -23.59 32.74 -34.17
CA ASN A 151 -23.41 34.19 -33.95
C ASN A 151 -22.21 34.81 -34.68
N ILE A 152 -21.77 34.22 -35.79
CA ILE A 152 -20.69 34.77 -36.60
C ILE A 152 -21.22 35.96 -37.41
N SER A 153 -20.87 37.17 -36.99
CA SER A 153 -21.41 38.40 -37.56
C SER A 153 -20.47 39.02 -38.59
N VAL A 154 -21.02 39.48 -39.70
CA VAL A 154 -20.33 40.19 -40.78
C VAL A 154 -21.02 41.54 -40.97
N GLY A 155 -20.27 42.63 -40.76
CA GLY A 155 -20.78 43.99 -40.91
C GLY A 155 -20.86 44.45 -42.37
N ASP A 156 -21.65 45.49 -42.60
CA ASP A 156 -21.93 46.12 -43.90
C ASP A 156 -20.70 46.52 -44.72
N THR A 157 -19.61 46.91 -44.07
CA THR A 157 -18.33 47.21 -44.73
C THR A 157 -17.75 46.04 -45.54
N LEU A 158 -18.22 44.81 -45.29
CA LEU A 158 -17.81 43.59 -45.99
C LEU A 158 -18.88 43.08 -46.97
N PHE A 159 -19.99 43.82 -47.14
CA PHE A 159 -20.97 43.51 -48.18
C PHE A 159 -20.39 43.83 -49.56
N LEU A 160 -20.65 42.94 -50.51
CA LEU A 160 -20.26 43.12 -51.91
C LEU A 160 -21.22 44.09 -52.62
N SER A 161 -22.50 44.00 -52.31
CA SER A 161 -23.54 44.93 -52.76
C SER A 161 -24.70 44.95 -51.78
N GLN A 162 -25.42 46.07 -51.75
CA GLN A 162 -26.61 46.24 -50.92
C GLN A 162 -27.60 47.17 -51.63
N SER A 163 -28.86 46.77 -51.65
CA SER A 163 -30.00 47.54 -52.15
C SER A 163 -31.21 47.32 -51.23
N LYS A 164 -32.35 47.94 -51.54
CA LYS A 164 -33.61 47.72 -50.81
C LYS A 164 -34.05 46.25 -50.83
N GLU A 165 -33.78 45.55 -51.92
CA GLU A 165 -34.30 44.19 -52.14
C GLU A 165 -33.24 43.09 -51.99
N LYS A 166 -31.95 43.47 -51.87
CA LYS A 166 -30.84 42.51 -51.99
C LYS A 166 -29.62 42.89 -51.15
N ILE A 167 -28.97 41.89 -50.54
CA ILE A 167 -27.60 41.96 -50.01
C ILE A 167 -26.78 40.84 -50.63
N GLU A 168 -25.57 41.15 -51.10
CA GLU A 168 -24.58 40.14 -51.48
C GLU A 168 -23.39 40.19 -50.52
N ILE A 169 -23.01 39.05 -49.97
CA ILE A 169 -21.95 38.95 -48.96
C ILE A 169 -21.17 37.65 -49.16
N LYS A 170 -19.89 37.62 -48.77
CA LYS A 170 -19.15 36.35 -48.73
C LYS A 170 -19.42 35.61 -47.44
N ALA A 171 -19.62 34.29 -47.52
CA ALA A 171 -19.65 33.44 -46.34
C ALA A 171 -18.29 33.53 -45.61
N PRO A 172 -18.23 33.90 -44.32
CA PRO A 172 -16.97 34.04 -43.59
C PRO A 172 -16.30 32.67 -43.37
N ASP A 173 -14.96 32.65 -43.20
CA ASP A 173 -14.19 31.40 -42.97
C ASP A 173 -14.67 30.63 -41.73
N ALA A 174 -15.18 31.36 -40.73
CA ALA A 174 -15.71 30.82 -39.50
C ALA A 174 -17.19 30.38 -39.57
N ALA A 175 -17.86 30.53 -40.73
CA ALA A 175 -19.28 30.22 -40.87
C ALA A 175 -19.58 28.75 -40.52
N GLN A 176 -20.70 28.53 -39.83
CA GLN A 176 -21.22 27.19 -39.53
C GLN A 176 -22.63 27.05 -40.10
N THR A 177 -23.00 25.80 -40.40
CA THR A 177 -24.38 25.48 -40.79
C THR A 177 -25.37 25.94 -39.75
N GLY A 178 -26.42 26.64 -40.18
CA GLY A 178 -27.48 27.14 -39.31
C GLY A 178 -28.28 28.26 -39.94
N LEU A 179 -29.26 28.78 -39.20
CA LEU A 179 -30.04 29.94 -39.63
C LEU A 179 -29.13 31.16 -39.79
N ILE A 180 -29.40 31.95 -40.82
CA ILE A 180 -28.86 33.31 -40.94
C ILE A 180 -29.86 34.32 -40.40
N ALA A 181 -29.36 35.44 -39.87
CA ALA A 181 -30.16 36.58 -39.45
C ALA A 181 -29.59 37.88 -40.02
N ILE A 182 -30.45 38.88 -40.18
CA ILE A 182 -30.06 40.24 -40.56
C ILE A 182 -30.41 41.22 -39.44
N SER A 183 -29.53 42.19 -39.18
CA SER A 183 -29.69 43.19 -38.13
C SER A 183 -29.46 44.60 -38.68
N ASN A 184 -30.27 45.57 -38.23
CA ASN A 184 -30.05 46.98 -38.53
C ASN A 184 -28.92 47.61 -37.69
N GLY A 185 -28.40 46.93 -36.66
CA GLY A 185 -27.25 47.38 -35.86
C GLY A 185 -27.50 48.58 -34.96
N GLU A 186 -28.76 48.91 -34.69
CA GLU A 186 -29.15 49.92 -33.70
C GLU A 186 -28.90 49.42 -32.26
N GLU A 187 -28.92 50.32 -31.27
CA GLU A 187 -28.74 49.98 -29.84
C GLU A 187 -29.78 48.95 -29.37
N ILE A 188 -31.01 49.05 -29.87
CA ILE A 188 -32.04 48.03 -29.75
C ILE A 188 -32.28 47.50 -31.18
N PRO A 189 -31.56 46.44 -31.59
CA PRO A 189 -31.56 46.02 -32.97
C PRO A 189 -32.85 45.30 -33.35
N ILE A 190 -33.33 45.54 -34.57
CA ILE A 190 -34.30 44.69 -35.23
C ILE A 190 -33.52 43.53 -35.86
N ILE A 191 -33.80 42.31 -35.42
CA ILE A 191 -33.18 41.09 -35.95
C ILE A 191 -34.25 40.26 -36.63
N VAL A 192 -34.03 39.92 -37.90
CA VAL A 192 -34.90 39.05 -38.69
C VAL A 192 -34.14 37.79 -39.06
N GLU A 193 -34.63 36.64 -38.61
CA GLU A 193 -34.05 35.33 -38.92
C GLU A 193 -34.66 34.76 -40.20
N SER A 194 -33.86 33.97 -40.92
CA SER A 194 -34.31 33.17 -42.06
C SER A 194 -35.16 31.98 -41.61
N GLU A 195 -36.00 31.47 -42.52
CA GLU A 195 -36.83 30.28 -42.26
C GLU A 195 -36.07 28.96 -42.47
N LYS A 196 -34.97 28.98 -43.22
CA LYS A 196 -34.16 27.81 -43.58
C LYS A 196 -32.73 27.97 -43.09
N GLU A 197 -32.11 26.86 -42.72
CA GLU A 197 -30.68 26.84 -42.42
C GLU A 197 -29.86 26.96 -43.71
N LEU A 198 -28.83 27.78 -43.66
CA LEU A 198 -27.76 27.80 -44.66
C LEU A 198 -26.81 26.63 -44.37
N ALA A 199 -26.61 25.74 -45.34
CA ALA A 199 -25.62 24.69 -45.20
C ALA A 199 -24.22 25.23 -45.53
N VAL A 200 -23.26 25.04 -44.63
CA VAL A 200 -21.86 25.37 -44.87
C VAL A 200 -21.08 24.08 -45.11
N THR A 201 -20.42 24.00 -46.26
CA THR A 201 -19.61 22.84 -46.65
C THR A 201 -18.44 22.65 -45.68
N VAL A 202 -18.27 21.41 -45.20
CA VAL A 202 -17.15 21.01 -44.33
C VAL A 202 -16.28 19.96 -45.06
N PRO A 203 -14.98 19.88 -44.75
CA PRO A 203 -14.09 18.88 -45.35
C PRO A 203 -14.51 17.46 -44.96
N MET A 204 -14.32 16.49 -45.86
CA MET A 204 -14.58 15.08 -45.60
C MET A 204 -13.36 14.23 -45.95
N ALA A 205 -12.76 13.57 -44.96
CA ALA A 205 -11.68 12.61 -45.15
C ALA A 205 -12.23 11.19 -45.33
N LEU A 206 -11.99 10.57 -46.49
CA LEU A 206 -12.51 9.25 -46.85
C LEU A 206 -11.50 8.13 -46.66
N GLN A 207 -10.24 8.34 -47.04
CA GLN A 207 -9.21 7.31 -46.98
C GLN A 207 -7.91 7.87 -46.40
N LEU A 208 -7.22 7.04 -45.63
CA LEU A 208 -5.93 7.32 -45.02
C LEU A 208 -4.88 6.36 -45.61
N SER A 209 -3.76 6.87 -46.15
CA SER A 209 -2.73 6.05 -46.77
C SER A 209 -1.31 6.61 -46.55
N PRO A 210 -0.33 5.80 -46.11
CA PRO A 210 -0.48 4.40 -45.71
C PRO A 210 -1.31 4.26 -44.42
N ASN A 211 -1.95 3.11 -44.24
CA ASN A 211 -2.67 2.76 -43.01
C ASN A 211 -2.55 1.23 -42.80
N PRO A 212 -1.67 0.72 -41.92
CA PRO A 212 -1.00 1.45 -40.84
C PRO A 212 0.08 2.46 -41.30
N VAL A 213 0.26 3.54 -40.53
CA VAL A 213 1.27 4.59 -40.77
C VAL A 213 2.33 4.64 -39.69
N LYS A 214 3.56 4.89 -40.07
CA LYS A 214 4.65 5.14 -39.14
C LYS A 214 4.64 6.58 -38.63
N ALA A 215 4.75 6.77 -37.33
CA ALA A 215 4.86 8.10 -36.72
C ALA A 215 6.06 8.89 -37.28
N GLY A 216 5.89 10.19 -37.52
CA GLY A 216 6.91 11.05 -38.13
C GLY A 216 7.02 10.95 -39.66
N THR A 217 6.23 10.10 -40.31
CA THR A 217 6.20 9.98 -41.79
C THR A 217 4.97 10.67 -42.39
N ALA A 218 4.96 10.85 -43.70
CA ALA A 218 3.85 11.49 -44.41
C ALA A 218 2.63 10.56 -44.50
N LEU A 219 1.47 11.09 -44.14
CA LEU A 219 0.15 10.50 -44.36
C LEU A 219 -0.55 11.25 -45.49
N THR A 220 -1.04 10.52 -46.48
CA THR A 220 -1.96 11.03 -47.50
C THR A 220 -3.40 10.77 -47.05
N ILE A 221 -4.17 11.85 -46.98
CA ILE A 221 -5.60 11.85 -46.70
C ILE A 221 -6.32 12.21 -47.99
N THR A 222 -7.19 11.35 -48.51
CA THR A 222 -8.01 11.64 -49.69
C THR A 222 -9.48 11.79 -49.32
N GLY A 223 -10.19 12.63 -50.05
CA GLY A 223 -11.53 13.05 -49.65
C GLY A 223 -12.14 14.13 -50.53
N THR A 224 -13.05 14.91 -49.97
CA THR A 224 -13.65 16.08 -50.63
C THR A 224 -13.52 17.32 -49.76
N ASP A 225 -13.44 18.49 -50.41
CA ASP A 225 -13.37 19.80 -49.77
C ASP A 225 -12.23 19.95 -48.74
N LEU A 226 -11.17 19.14 -48.88
CA LEU A 226 -10.05 19.10 -47.94
C LEU A 226 -9.20 20.38 -47.95
N ASP A 227 -9.34 21.23 -48.96
CA ASP A 227 -8.75 22.59 -48.98
C ASP A 227 -9.36 23.52 -47.93
N LEU A 228 -10.53 23.16 -47.38
CA LEU A 228 -11.16 23.90 -46.29
C LEU A 228 -10.52 23.62 -44.93
N ALA A 229 -9.81 22.49 -44.76
CA ALA A 229 -9.13 22.18 -43.51
C ALA A 229 -8.03 23.22 -43.22
N ARG A 230 -8.02 23.75 -41.99
CA ARG A 230 -6.98 24.63 -41.45
C ARG A 230 -6.05 23.86 -40.51
N GLN A 231 -6.56 22.80 -39.90
CA GLN A 231 -5.80 21.91 -39.02
C GLN A 231 -6.21 20.45 -39.25
N VAL A 232 -5.28 19.55 -38.96
CA VAL A 232 -5.52 18.11 -38.90
C VAL A 232 -5.24 17.62 -37.48
N GLY A 233 -6.26 17.15 -36.79
CA GLY A 233 -6.17 16.56 -35.45
C GLY A 233 -5.83 15.07 -35.50
N PHE A 234 -4.94 14.64 -34.62
CA PHE A 234 -4.61 13.23 -34.39
C PHE A 234 -4.85 12.91 -32.92
N GLU A 235 -5.42 11.74 -32.63
CA GLU A 235 -5.54 11.23 -31.26
C GLU A 235 -4.17 11.24 -30.56
N GLY A 236 -4.10 11.69 -29.30
CA GLY A 236 -2.84 11.73 -28.53
C GLY A 236 -1.86 12.86 -28.88
N ALA A 237 -2.11 13.62 -29.94
CA ALA A 237 -1.22 14.70 -30.39
C ALA A 237 -1.92 16.06 -30.56
N SER A 238 -1.12 17.14 -30.56
CA SER A 238 -1.64 18.47 -30.89
C SER A 238 -2.01 18.56 -32.39
N PRO A 239 -3.09 19.28 -32.76
CA PRO A 239 -3.45 19.47 -34.15
C PRO A 239 -2.32 20.08 -34.98
N VAL A 240 -2.15 19.56 -36.19
CA VAL A 240 -1.13 20.01 -37.14
C VAL A 240 -1.71 21.10 -38.04
N THR A 241 -1.06 22.25 -38.11
CA THR A 241 -1.47 23.40 -38.95
C THR A 241 -0.63 23.54 -40.23
N SER A 242 0.40 22.71 -40.41
CA SER A 242 1.32 22.75 -41.53
C SER A 242 1.23 21.47 -42.35
N PHE A 243 0.90 21.60 -43.62
CA PHE A 243 0.74 20.47 -44.54
C PHE A 243 1.91 20.43 -45.54
N ILE A 244 2.29 19.22 -45.97
CA ILE A 244 3.24 19.01 -47.06
C ILE A 244 2.60 19.48 -48.38
N SER A 245 1.35 19.10 -48.60
CA SER A 245 0.53 19.61 -49.71
C SER A 245 -0.95 19.57 -49.35
N GLN A 246 -1.75 20.42 -49.98
CA GLN A 246 -3.19 20.49 -49.77
C GLN A 246 -3.91 20.87 -51.06
N SER A 247 -5.04 20.21 -51.30
CA SER A 247 -5.99 20.45 -52.38
C SER A 247 -7.37 19.98 -51.93
N ALA A 248 -8.41 20.27 -52.71
CA ALA A 248 -9.77 19.84 -52.39
C ALA A 248 -9.93 18.31 -52.25
N GLY A 249 -9.14 17.53 -53.01
CA GLY A 249 -9.23 16.06 -53.00
C GLY A 249 -8.19 15.36 -52.12
N ARG A 250 -7.19 16.09 -51.61
CA ARG A 250 -6.00 15.49 -50.98
C ARG A 250 -5.30 16.43 -50.02
N ILE A 251 -4.98 15.95 -48.82
CA ILE A 251 -3.98 16.52 -47.91
C ILE A 251 -2.82 15.52 -47.76
N GLU A 252 -1.60 16.03 -47.75
CA GLU A 252 -0.43 15.29 -47.32
C GLU A 252 0.15 15.98 -46.10
N VAL A 253 0.30 15.26 -44.98
CA VAL A 253 0.67 15.82 -43.68
C VAL A 253 1.64 14.88 -42.96
N LEU A 254 2.55 15.42 -42.16
CA LEU A 254 3.39 14.60 -41.28
C LEU A 254 2.59 14.14 -40.07
N VAL A 255 2.62 12.83 -39.80
CA VAL A 255 1.98 12.26 -38.60
C VAL A 255 2.82 12.62 -37.37
N PRO A 256 2.25 13.23 -36.32
CA PRO A 256 2.96 13.52 -35.09
C PRO A 256 3.57 12.26 -34.45
N VAL A 257 4.70 12.42 -33.76
CA VAL A 257 5.41 11.30 -33.09
C VAL A 257 4.60 10.67 -31.95
N ASP A 258 3.72 11.46 -31.34
CA ASP A 258 2.87 11.07 -30.21
C ASP A 258 1.43 10.74 -30.67
N ALA A 259 1.19 10.60 -31.98
CA ALA A 259 -0.13 10.22 -32.50
C ALA A 259 -0.47 8.78 -32.11
N HIS A 260 -1.73 8.55 -31.74
CA HIS A 260 -2.30 7.26 -31.37
C HIS A 260 -3.25 6.76 -32.46
N ASP A 261 -3.69 5.50 -32.35
CA ASP A 261 -4.79 4.98 -33.16
C ASP A 261 -6.07 5.78 -32.89
N GLY A 262 -6.87 6.04 -33.92
CA GLY A 262 -8.15 6.74 -33.76
C GLY A 262 -8.56 7.55 -34.98
N LYS A 263 -9.56 8.41 -34.82
CA LYS A 263 -10.03 9.27 -35.91
C LYS A 263 -9.03 10.39 -36.18
N VAL A 264 -8.86 10.70 -37.47
CA VAL A 264 -8.17 11.92 -37.89
C VAL A 264 -9.23 13.00 -38.09
N LEU A 265 -9.06 14.14 -37.42
CA LEU A 265 -10.04 15.23 -37.45
C LEU A 265 -9.64 16.29 -38.47
N MET A 266 -10.51 16.57 -39.44
CA MET A 266 -10.36 17.71 -40.33
C MET A 266 -11.01 18.93 -39.66
N ILE A 267 -10.24 19.98 -39.38
CA ILE A 267 -10.71 21.17 -38.66
C ILE A 267 -10.63 22.37 -39.60
N PRO A 268 -11.75 22.86 -40.17
CA PRO A 268 -11.80 24.04 -41.01
C PRO A 268 -11.81 25.34 -40.18
N GLY A 269 -11.89 26.51 -40.85
CA GLY A 269 -11.89 27.82 -40.18
C GLY A 269 -13.04 28.06 -39.19
N SER A 270 -14.10 27.26 -39.30
CA SER A 270 -15.23 27.26 -38.36
C SER A 270 -14.99 26.47 -37.07
N PHE A 271 -13.82 25.80 -36.95
CA PHE A 271 -13.42 24.95 -35.82
C PHE A 271 -14.31 23.73 -35.57
N VAL A 272 -15.19 23.37 -36.51
CA VAL A 272 -15.97 22.13 -36.44
C VAL A 272 -15.05 20.94 -36.66
N GLU A 273 -14.96 20.04 -35.69
CA GLU A 273 -14.16 18.82 -35.81
C GLU A 273 -14.89 17.78 -36.68
N VAL A 274 -14.36 17.51 -37.88
CA VAL A 274 -14.95 16.51 -38.79
C VAL A 274 -14.10 15.24 -38.79
N PRO A 275 -14.58 14.11 -38.26
CA PRO A 275 -13.80 12.88 -38.20
C PRO A 275 -13.65 12.22 -39.58
N SER A 276 -12.52 11.56 -39.80
CA SER A 276 -12.28 10.69 -40.95
C SER A 276 -13.22 9.48 -40.97
N ALA A 277 -13.53 8.99 -42.17
CA ALA A 277 -14.34 7.77 -42.32
C ALA A 277 -13.64 6.55 -41.70
N GLU A 278 -12.34 6.39 -41.95
CA GLU A 278 -11.50 5.33 -41.40
C GLU A 278 -10.79 5.76 -40.11
N ASP A 279 -10.45 4.80 -39.27
CA ASP A 279 -9.52 5.03 -38.16
C ASP A 279 -8.09 4.94 -38.68
N LEU A 280 -7.24 5.85 -38.21
CA LEU A 280 -5.80 5.75 -38.37
C LEU A 280 -5.27 4.65 -37.46
N ILE A 281 -4.44 3.78 -38.02
CA ILE A 281 -3.73 2.73 -37.30
C ILE A 281 -2.24 3.08 -37.31
N MET A 282 -1.63 3.17 -36.14
CA MET A 282 -0.20 3.42 -36.00
C MET A 282 0.58 2.11 -36.22
N ALA A 283 1.66 2.20 -36.99
CA ALA A 283 2.54 1.08 -37.29
C ALA A 283 3.18 0.53 -36.01
N VAL A 284 3.30 -0.79 -35.94
CA VAL A 284 3.93 -1.51 -34.84
C VAL A 284 5.33 -1.97 -35.28
N PRO A 285 6.40 -1.66 -34.52
CA PRO A 285 7.74 -2.13 -34.86
C PRO A 285 7.80 -3.66 -34.90
N GLN A 286 8.69 -4.19 -35.73
CA GLN A 286 8.91 -5.63 -35.85
C GLN A 286 10.29 -5.98 -35.30
N ILE A 287 10.35 -6.89 -34.33
CA ILE A 287 11.61 -7.38 -33.77
C ILE A 287 12.02 -8.64 -34.51
N THR A 288 13.18 -8.63 -35.18
CA THR A 288 13.70 -9.79 -35.93
C THR A 288 14.83 -10.51 -35.19
N GLY A 289 15.53 -9.85 -34.27
CA GLY A 289 16.59 -10.47 -33.50
C GLY A 289 17.00 -9.71 -32.25
N ILE A 290 17.53 -10.46 -31.28
CA ILE A 290 18.19 -9.94 -30.08
C ILE A 290 19.50 -10.69 -29.92
N SER A 291 20.60 -9.96 -29.77
CA SER A 291 21.94 -10.54 -29.62
C SER A 291 22.84 -9.69 -28.72
N PRO A 292 23.64 -10.28 -27.83
CA PRO A 292 23.75 -11.72 -27.59
C PRO A 292 22.51 -12.29 -26.88
N ASN A 293 22.26 -13.58 -27.09
CA ASN A 293 21.29 -14.40 -26.36
C ASN A 293 21.91 -15.81 -26.21
N PRO A 294 22.38 -16.24 -25.03
CA PRO A 294 22.22 -15.61 -23.72
C PRO A 294 23.04 -14.33 -23.53
N VAL A 295 22.59 -13.45 -22.63
CA VAL A 295 23.30 -12.22 -22.23
C VAL A 295 23.54 -12.16 -20.73
N LYS A 296 24.67 -11.60 -20.32
CA LYS A 296 24.95 -11.35 -18.90
C LYS A 296 24.14 -10.15 -18.41
N ASN A 297 23.49 -10.28 -17.26
CA ASN A 297 22.80 -9.17 -16.61
C ASN A 297 23.72 -7.97 -16.40
N GLY A 298 23.22 -6.76 -16.72
CA GLY A 298 24.02 -5.52 -16.68
C GLY A 298 24.73 -5.18 -18.00
N GLU A 299 24.84 -6.13 -18.93
CA GLU A 299 25.44 -5.90 -20.25
C GLU A 299 24.41 -5.40 -21.28
N ASN A 300 24.92 -5.03 -22.45
CA ASN A 300 24.12 -4.50 -23.54
C ASN A 300 23.73 -5.60 -24.54
N ILE A 301 22.49 -5.54 -25.03
CA ILE A 301 22.02 -6.27 -26.20
C ILE A 301 21.84 -5.32 -27.39
N THR A 302 22.00 -5.87 -28.59
CA THR A 302 21.57 -5.28 -29.85
C THR A 302 20.25 -5.92 -30.26
N VAL A 303 19.27 -5.09 -30.59
CA VAL A 303 17.95 -5.49 -31.08
C VAL A 303 17.87 -5.07 -32.54
N THR A 304 17.57 -6.02 -33.42
CA THR A 304 17.42 -5.79 -34.87
C THR A 304 15.97 -5.97 -35.30
N GLY A 305 15.56 -5.26 -36.36
CA GLY A 305 14.15 -5.22 -36.74
C GLY A 305 13.79 -4.19 -37.79
N VAL A 306 12.52 -3.77 -37.76
CA VAL A 306 11.93 -2.72 -38.61
C VAL A 306 11.20 -1.73 -37.72
N ASP A 307 11.30 -0.45 -38.06
CA ASP A 307 10.70 0.68 -37.35
C ASP A 307 11.10 0.80 -35.87
N LEU A 308 12.31 0.34 -35.53
CA LEU A 308 12.79 0.32 -34.14
C LEU A 308 12.98 1.71 -33.52
N SER A 309 13.07 2.77 -34.34
CA SER A 309 13.09 4.14 -33.84
C SER A 309 11.81 4.56 -33.11
N LEU A 310 10.71 3.83 -33.31
CA LEU A 310 9.44 4.04 -32.62
C LEU A 310 9.51 3.63 -31.14
N ILE A 311 10.45 2.77 -30.75
CA ILE A 311 10.56 2.22 -29.40
C ILE A 311 11.01 3.32 -28.43
N LYS A 312 10.21 3.54 -27.39
CA LYS A 312 10.50 4.48 -26.30
C LYS A 312 10.76 3.82 -24.96
N ARG A 313 10.32 2.57 -24.78
CA ARG A 313 10.53 1.83 -23.54
C ARG A 313 10.76 0.35 -23.82
N VAL A 314 11.67 -0.25 -23.05
CA VAL A 314 11.99 -1.68 -23.10
C VAL A 314 11.83 -2.26 -21.72
N ILE A 315 11.10 -3.37 -21.62
CA ILE A 315 10.75 -4.04 -20.37
C ILE A 315 11.23 -5.50 -20.49
N PHE A 316 12.04 -5.91 -19.52
CA PHE A 316 12.58 -7.26 -19.38
C PHE A 316 11.81 -8.05 -18.32
N GLY A 317 12.05 -9.36 -18.27
CA GLY A 317 11.48 -10.27 -17.28
C GLY A 317 11.58 -9.74 -15.85
N GLY A 318 10.53 -9.98 -15.06
CA GLY A 318 10.38 -9.39 -13.72
C GLY A 318 9.96 -7.91 -13.75
N ASN A 319 9.38 -7.45 -14.86
CA ASN A 319 8.94 -6.06 -15.10
C ASN A 319 10.06 -5.02 -14.94
N LYS A 320 11.29 -5.37 -15.34
CA LYS A 320 12.45 -4.48 -15.18
C LYS A 320 12.62 -3.60 -16.42
N VAL A 321 12.59 -2.29 -16.24
CA VAL A 321 12.80 -1.33 -17.33
C VAL A 321 14.28 -1.27 -17.69
N GLY A 322 14.62 -1.56 -18.95
CA GLY A 322 15.97 -1.40 -19.48
C GLY A 322 16.20 -0.01 -20.07
N ALA A 323 17.48 0.32 -20.29
CA ALA A 323 17.88 1.61 -20.84
C ALA A 323 18.20 1.50 -22.33
N ILE A 324 17.49 2.26 -23.17
CA ILE A 324 17.83 2.41 -24.59
C ILE A 324 19.06 3.31 -24.69
N LEU A 325 20.10 2.82 -25.35
CA LEU A 325 21.35 3.56 -25.55
C LEU A 325 21.24 4.48 -26.78
N GLY A 326 21.99 5.58 -26.77
CA GLY A 326 22.04 6.51 -27.90
C GLY A 326 22.60 5.88 -29.18
N GLY A 327 22.23 6.44 -30.35
CA GLY A 327 22.71 5.99 -31.66
C GLY A 327 21.86 4.92 -32.33
N GLY A 328 20.64 4.65 -31.84
CA GLY A 328 19.69 3.75 -32.50
C GLY A 328 19.24 4.24 -33.87
N THR A 329 18.83 3.29 -34.72
CA THR A 329 18.32 3.48 -36.08
C THR A 329 16.97 2.76 -36.24
N ASP A 330 16.37 2.85 -37.41
CA ASP A 330 15.13 2.12 -37.73
C ASP A 330 15.27 0.60 -37.73
N THR A 331 16.48 0.09 -37.94
CA THR A 331 16.72 -1.35 -38.08
C THR A 331 17.52 -1.94 -36.94
N GLU A 332 18.08 -1.09 -36.07
CA GLU A 332 18.92 -1.52 -34.95
C GLU A 332 18.86 -0.54 -33.78
N ILE A 333 18.62 -1.04 -32.57
CA ILE A 333 18.80 -0.29 -31.32
C ILE A 333 19.67 -1.09 -30.35
N ARG A 334 20.34 -0.40 -29.42
CA ARG A 334 21.11 -1.05 -28.35
C ARG A 334 20.44 -0.76 -27.02
N VAL A 335 20.31 -1.78 -26.18
CA VAL A 335 19.58 -1.70 -24.90
C VAL A 335 20.43 -2.32 -23.80
N LYS A 336 20.53 -1.67 -22.65
CA LYS A 336 21.18 -2.22 -21.47
C LYS A 336 20.19 -3.06 -20.65
N VAL A 337 20.58 -4.31 -20.38
CA VAL A 337 19.78 -5.26 -19.59
C VAL A 337 19.93 -4.96 -18.09
N PRO A 338 18.83 -4.79 -17.33
CA PRO A 338 18.90 -4.59 -15.89
C PRO A 338 19.55 -5.76 -15.13
N ILE A 339 20.25 -5.47 -14.03
CA ILE A 339 20.93 -6.52 -13.24
C ILE A 339 19.95 -7.50 -12.58
N SER A 340 18.74 -7.03 -12.26
CA SER A 340 17.68 -7.78 -11.59
C SER A 340 16.63 -8.33 -12.57
N ALA A 341 16.89 -8.29 -13.88
CA ALA A 341 16.01 -8.88 -14.88
C ALA A 341 16.06 -10.41 -14.83
N THR A 342 14.90 -11.04 -15.01
CA THR A 342 14.77 -12.51 -15.13
C THR A 342 14.65 -12.92 -16.59
N GLU A 343 14.82 -14.23 -16.87
CA GLU A 343 14.60 -14.80 -18.20
C GLU A 343 13.11 -14.66 -18.57
N ASP A 344 12.80 -13.94 -19.65
CA ASP A 344 11.47 -13.77 -20.23
C ASP A 344 11.61 -13.19 -21.66
N VAL A 345 10.51 -13.09 -22.41
CA VAL A 345 10.46 -12.26 -23.62
C VAL A 345 10.70 -10.78 -23.27
N VAL A 346 11.34 -10.06 -24.17
CA VAL A 346 11.57 -8.61 -24.02
C VAL A 346 10.41 -7.87 -24.66
N ILE A 347 9.78 -6.99 -23.90
CA ILE A 347 8.64 -6.19 -24.32
C ILE A 347 9.10 -4.79 -24.72
N PHE A 348 8.73 -4.36 -25.91
CA PHE A 348 9.06 -3.04 -26.47
C PHE A 348 7.78 -2.23 -26.62
N ARG A 349 7.81 -0.97 -26.15
CA ARG A 349 6.67 -0.05 -26.23
C ARG A 349 7.01 1.22 -26.99
N THR A 350 6.09 1.67 -27.83
CA THR A 350 6.21 2.91 -28.61
C THR A 350 5.58 4.12 -27.91
N ALA A 351 5.77 5.32 -28.47
CA ALA A 351 5.05 6.52 -28.03
C ALA A 351 3.54 6.41 -28.30
N ALA A 352 3.15 5.75 -29.40
CA ALA A 352 1.76 5.46 -29.77
C ALA A 352 1.11 4.34 -28.94
N GLU A 353 1.65 4.05 -27.76
CA GLU A 353 1.18 3.01 -26.82
C GLU A 353 1.10 1.58 -27.40
N LYS A 354 1.75 1.33 -28.54
CA LYS A 354 1.86 -0.02 -29.12
C LYS A 354 2.88 -0.85 -28.37
N GLU A 355 2.63 -2.15 -28.32
CA GLU A 355 3.51 -3.13 -27.70
C GLU A 355 3.89 -4.23 -28.69
N VAL A 356 5.16 -4.64 -28.67
CA VAL A 356 5.66 -5.82 -29.38
C VAL A 356 6.62 -6.59 -28.49
N ALA A 357 6.56 -7.91 -28.53
CA ALA A 357 7.46 -8.80 -27.81
C ALA A 357 8.57 -9.32 -28.73
N SER A 358 9.72 -9.68 -28.16
CA SER A 358 10.71 -10.51 -28.85
C SER A 358 10.15 -11.89 -29.18
N ALA A 359 10.58 -12.47 -30.30
CA ALA A 359 10.12 -13.80 -30.72
C ALA A 359 10.64 -14.93 -29.81
N GLN A 360 11.77 -14.72 -29.15
CA GLN A 360 12.41 -15.68 -28.24
C GLN A 360 12.51 -15.09 -26.83
N VAL A 361 12.50 -15.97 -25.83
CA VAL A 361 12.89 -15.63 -24.46
C VAL A 361 14.35 -15.18 -24.47
N LEU A 362 14.66 -14.11 -23.75
CA LEU A 362 16.02 -13.69 -23.50
C LEU A 362 16.59 -14.55 -22.37
N GLU A 363 17.50 -15.45 -22.72
CA GLU A 363 18.26 -16.27 -21.79
C GLU A 363 19.36 -15.44 -21.14
N LEU A 364 19.71 -15.79 -19.90
CA LEU A 364 20.70 -15.08 -19.12
C LEU A 364 21.91 -15.97 -18.86
N VAL A 365 23.10 -15.36 -18.87
CA VAL A 365 24.32 -16.07 -18.46
C VAL A 365 24.21 -16.41 -16.97
N LYS A 366 24.38 -17.69 -16.64
CA LYS A 366 24.35 -18.22 -15.28
C LYS A 366 25.77 -18.36 -14.75
N PRO A 367 26.02 -18.09 -13.45
CA PRO A 367 27.33 -18.34 -12.85
C PRO A 367 27.68 -19.83 -12.93
N VAL A 368 28.98 -20.14 -13.02
CA VAL A 368 29.48 -21.52 -13.02
C VAL A 368 30.47 -21.66 -11.87
N ILE A 369 30.24 -22.63 -10.99
CA ILE A 369 31.17 -22.97 -9.90
C ILE A 369 32.08 -24.10 -10.42
N THR A 370 33.39 -23.85 -10.47
CA THR A 370 34.40 -24.82 -10.92
C THR A 370 35.23 -25.39 -9.78
N GLY A 371 35.30 -24.70 -8.64
CA GLY A 371 36.05 -25.16 -7.46
C GLY A 371 35.58 -24.48 -6.17
N ILE A 372 35.89 -25.13 -5.05
CA ILE A 372 35.77 -24.55 -3.71
C ILE A 372 37.11 -24.81 -3.02
N THR A 373 37.71 -23.74 -2.47
CA THR A 373 39.02 -23.80 -1.83
C THR A 373 38.90 -23.24 -0.40
N PRO A 374 39.22 -24.04 0.65
CA PRO A 374 39.51 -25.48 0.60
C PRO A 374 38.28 -26.31 0.18
N PRO A 375 38.46 -27.54 -0.37
CA PRO A 375 37.34 -28.41 -0.80
C PRO A 375 36.54 -28.99 0.37
N GLU A 376 37.07 -28.84 1.58
CA GLU A 376 36.47 -29.24 2.83
C GLU A 376 36.79 -28.21 3.90
N ALA A 377 35.83 -27.89 4.76
CA ALA A 377 36.05 -26.96 5.87
C ALA A 377 35.08 -27.25 7.02
N ARG A 378 35.38 -26.72 8.21
CA ARG A 378 34.53 -26.78 9.40
C ARG A 378 33.54 -25.61 9.44
N PHE A 379 32.57 -25.66 10.36
CA PHE A 379 31.70 -24.51 10.63
C PHE A 379 32.51 -23.25 10.98
N GLY A 380 32.11 -22.11 10.42
CA GLY A 380 32.73 -20.80 10.63
C GLY A 380 33.94 -20.49 9.74
N GLU A 381 34.58 -21.52 9.15
CA GLU A 381 35.72 -21.33 8.25
C GLU A 381 35.31 -20.62 6.96
N GLU A 382 36.20 -19.79 6.40
CA GLU A 382 35.98 -19.12 5.12
C GLU A 382 36.35 -20.05 3.96
N ILE A 383 35.48 -20.12 2.96
CA ILE A 383 35.74 -20.78 1.70
C ILE A 383 35.74 -19.78 0.55
N THR A 384 36.57 -20.06 -0.45
CA THR A 384 36.58 -19.34 -1.73
C THR A 384 35.93 -20.20 -2.80
N LEU A 385 34.87 -19.67 -3.40
CA LEU A 385 34.27 -20.21 -4.61
C LEU A 385 35.07 -19.72 -5.81
N GLU A 386 35.46 -20.64 -6.68
CA GLU A 386 36.15 -20.37 -7.93
C GLU A 386 35.24 -20.72 -9.10
N GLY A 387 35.22 -19.90 -10.14
CA GLY A 387 34.26 -20.06 -11.21
C GLY A 387 34.28 -18.99 -12.29
N ASN A 388 33.17 -18.87 -13.01
CA ASN A 388 32.90 -17.80 -13.96
C ASN A 388 31.59 -17.08 -13.60
N ASP A 389 31.52 -15.80 -13.92
CA ASP A 389 30.36 -14.94 -13.70
C ASP A 389 29.88 -14.89 -12.23
N LEU A 390 30.78 -15.14 -11.28
CA LEU A 390 30.47 -15.15 -9.85
C LEU A 390 30.09 -13.76 -9.32
N ASN A 391 30.45 -12.69 -10.04
CA ASN A 391 30.04 -11.32 -9.69
C ASN A 391 28.51 -11.08 -9.79
N LEU A 392 27.75 -12.06 -10.28
CA LEU A 392 26.28 -12.04 -10.28
C LEU A 392 25.69 -12.57 -8.96
N VAL A 393 26.48 -13.31 -8.18
CA VAL A 393 26.08 -14.00 -6.94
C VAL A 393 25.85 -12.99 -5.82
N ALA A 394 24.70 -13.10 -5.18
CA ALA A 394 24.28 -12.29 -4.02
C ALA A 394 24.33 -13.09 -2.71
N SER A 395 24.12 -14.41 -2.75
CA SER A 395 24.18 -15.29 -1.59
C SER A 395 24.55 -16.72 -1.98
N VAL A 396 24.91 -17.53 -0.98
CA VAL A 396 25.19 -18.96 -1.09
C VAL A 396 24.32 -19.70 -0.10
N ILE A 397 23.62 -20.71 -0.57
CA ILE A 397 22.86 -21.67 0.24
C ILE A 397 23.73 -22.90 0.42
N PHE A 398 24.11 -23.18 1.66
CA PHE A 398 24.76 -24.43 2.04
C PHE A 398 23.72 -25.54 2.18
N SER A 399 24.15 -26.78 1.95
CA SER A 399 23.33 -27.96 2.27
C SER A 399 22.85 -27.87 3.72
N GLY A 400 21.56 -28.11 3.97
CA GLY A 400 20.88 -27.73 5.22
C GLY A 400 20.00 -26.47 5.13
N GLU A 401 19.80 -25.93 3.92
CA GLU A 401 18.99 -24.72 3.62
C GLU A 401 19.48 -23.45 4.34
N LEU A 402 20.78 -23.36 4.59
CA LEU A 402 21.40 -22.23 5.28
C LEU A 402 21.94 -21.23 4.28
N GLU A 403 21.23 -20.11 4.12
CA GLU A 403 21.61 -19.03 3.22
C GLU A 403 22.54 -18.02 3.90
N VAL A 404 23.67 -17.72 3.25
CA VAL A 404 24.66 -16.74 3.68
C VAL A 404 24.86 -15.69 2.59
N PRO A 405 24.77 -14.38 2.89
CA PRO A 405 25.02 -13.33 1.91
C PRO A 405 26.48 -13.32 1.47
N VAL A 406 26.71 -13.09 0.17
CA VAL A 406 28.04 -12.90 -0.40
C VAL A 406 28.25 -11.41 -0.65
N ASN A 407 29.29 -10.84 -0.04
CA ASN A 407 29.67 -9.45 -0.24
C ASN A 407 30.86 -9.37 -1.20
N ASN A 408 30.79 -8.46 -2.19
CA ASN A 408 31.90 -8.16 -3.12
C ASN A 408 32.37 -9.33 -4.00
N ALA A 409 31.46 -10.18 -4.49
CA ALA A 409 31.81 -11.20 -5.47
C ALA A 409 32.48 -10.59 -6.71
N LEU A 410 33.58 -11.21 -7.15
CA LEU A 410 34.34 -10.84 -8.34
C LEU A 410 33.96 -11.75 -9.51
N LEU A 411 34.48 -11.45 -10.70
CA LEU A 411 34.13 -12.19 -11.92
C LEU A 411 34.36 -13.70 -11.77
N ASN A 412 35.48 -14.10 -11.16
CA ASN A 412 35.90 -15.49 -11.08
C ASN A 412 35.98 -16.03 -9.64
N THR A 413 35.74 -15.19 -8.63
CA THR A 413 35.88 -15.58 -7.22
C THR A 413 34.79 -14.97 -6.35
N ALA A 414 34.34 -15.71 -5.34
CA ALA A 414 33.45 -15.21 -4.28
C ALA A 414 33.85 -15.87 -2.96
N THR A 415 33.83 -15.15 -1.84
CA THR A 415 34.16 -15.70 -0.52
C THR A 415 32.92 -15.74 0.37
N VAL A 416 32.81 -16.77 1.21
CA VAL A 416 31.71 -16.97 2.16
C VAL A 416 32.16 -17.83 3.33
N ASN A 417 31.61 -17.61 4.53
CA ASN A 417 31.87 -18.46 5.69
C ASN A 417 30.86 -19.61 5.75
N VAL A 418 31.31 -20.80 6.15
CA VAL A 418 30.45 -21.97 6.37
C VAL A 418 29.53 -21.72 7.57
N PRO A 419 28.20 -21.73 7.41
CA PRO A 419 27.27 -21.49 8.52
C PRO A 419 27.19 -22.69 9.46
N ILE A 420 26.85 -22.44 10.73
CA ILE A 420 26.62 -23.50 11.73
C ILE A 420 25.41 -24.34 11.31
N GLY A 421 25.57 -25.66 11.33
CA GLY A 421 24.53 -26.60 10.90
C GLY A 421 24.55 -26.90 9.39
N ALA A 422 25.55 -26.40 8.66
CA ALA A 422 25.76 -26.80 7.27
C ALA A 422 26.00 -28.32 7.20
N MET A 423 25.50 -28.95 6.15
CA MET A 423 25.71 -30.37 5.90
C MET A 423 26.72 -30.54 4.76
N THR A 424 27.44 -31.65 4.76
CA THR A 424 28.20 -32.07 3.57
C THR A 424 27.23 -32.24 2.40
N GLY A 425 27.56 -31.61 1.27
CA GLY A 425 26.72 -31.64 0.08
C GLY A 425 27.04 -30.48 -0.86
N PRO A 426 26.31 -30.34 -1.97
CA PRO A 426 26.53 -29.24 -2.90
C PRO A 426 26.16 -27.91 -2.23
N ILE A 427 26.82 -26.85 -2.68
CA ILE A 427 26.43 -25.47 -2.35
C ILE A 427 25.67 -24.88 -3.53
N THR A 428 24.71 -24.00 -3.26
CA THR A 428 23.93 -23.33 -4.30
C THR A 428 24.17 -21.84 -4.25
N VAL A 429 24.69 -21.25 -5.33
CA VAL A 429 24.78 -19.80 -5.44
C VAL A 429 23.44 -19.23 -5.88
N VAL A 430 23.02 -18.12 -5.29
CA VAL A 430 21.83 -17.36 -5.66
C VAL A 430 22.30 -16.02 -6.23
N THR A 431 21.89 -15.70 -7.45
CA THR A 431 22.23 -14.43 -8.10
C THR A 431 21.29 -13.30 -7.67
N THR A 432 21.66 -12.05 -7.98
CA THR A 432 20.86 -10.85 -7.67
C THR A 432 19.43 -10.88 -8.26
N ASN A 433 19.22 -11.60 -9.37
CA ASN A 433 17.90 -11.81 -9.98
C ASN A 433 17.16 -13.06 -9.48
N GLY A 434 17.71 -13.77 -8.48
CA GLY A 434 17.10 -14.94 -7.84
C GLY A 434 17.37 -16.29 -8.54
N THR A 435 18.19 -16.32 -9.59
CA THR A 435 18.59 -17.59 -10.22
C THR A 435 19.48 -18.38 -9.27
N GLN A 436 19.18 -19.67 -9.12
CA GLN A 436 19.94 -20.59 -8.28
C GLN A 436 20.77 -21.55 -9.15
N VAL A 437 22.05 -21.71 -8.80
CA VAL A 437 22.95 -22.66 -9.47
C VAL A 437 23.71 -23.46 -8.42
N ALA A 438 23.52 -24.78 -8.42
CA ALA A 438 24.25 -25.69 -7.54
C ALA A 438 25.65 -26.02 -8.09
N SER A 439 26.61 -26.25 -7.20
CA SER A 439 27.90 -26.85 -7.55
C SER A 439 27.69 -28.27 -8.08
N ALA A 440 28.53 -28.69 -9.03
CA ALA A 440 28.48 -30.05 -9.58
C ALA A 440 29.14 -31.11 -8.68
N PHE A 441 29.68 -30.68 -7.53
CA PHE A 441 30.40 -31.48 -6.57
C PHE A 441 30.01 -31.05 -5.15
N ASP A 442 30.20 -31.96 -4.21
CA ASP A 442 29.92 -31.71 -2.81
C ASP A 442 31.06 -30.91 -2.17
N PHE A 443 30.67 -29.98 -1.30
CA PHE A 443 31.56 -29.36 -0.34
C PHE A 443 31.54 -30.20 0.94
N ASN A 444 32.70 -30.69 1.37
CA ASN A 444 32.78 -31.58 2.53
C ASN A 444 32.86 -30.77 3.83
N ILE A 445 31.86 -30.94 4.69
CA ILE A 445 31.91 -30.40 6.04
C ILE A 445 32.75 -31.36 6.87
N LEU A 446 33.91 -30.89 7.32
CA LEU A 446 34.76 -31.67 8.21
C LEU A 446 34.05 -31.83 9.56
N LEU A 447 33.84 -33.09 9.95
CA LEU A 447 33.52 -33.46 11.33
C LEU A 447 34.69 -33.03 12.23
N SER A 448 34.41 -32.54 13.44
CA SER A 448 35.45 -32.43 14.45
C SER A 448 35.83 -33.83 14.95
N THR A 449 36.97 -33.96 15.62
CA THR A 449 37.55 -35.29 15.93
C THR A 449 37.43 -35.66 17.41
N ASN A 450 36.19 -35.74 17.90
CA ASN A 450 35.68 -36.33 19.15
C ASN A 450 35.33 -35.33 20.26
N ALA A 451 34.05 -35.30 20.64
CA ALA A 451 33.62 -34.60 21.84
C ALA A 451 34.15 -35.32 23.09
N VAL A 452 34.96 -34.65 23.90
CA VAL A 452 35.56 -35.23 25.12
C VAL A 452 35.17 -34.38 26.31
N ILE A 453 34.50 -34.95 27.31
CA ILE A 453 34.32 -34.25 28.59
C ILE A 453 35.62 -34.33 29.37
N THR A 454 36.17 -33.18 29.74
CA THR A 454 37.38 -33.06 30.56
C THR A 454 37.08 -32.67 32.00
N ASP A 455 35.96 -31.97 32.25
CA ASP A 455 35.54 -31.60 33.60
C ASP A 455 34.02 -31.37 33.72
N MET A 456 33.48 -31.65 34.90
CA MET A 456 32.09 -31.42 35.29
C MET A 456 31.96 -31.50 36.83
N PRO A 457 30.92 -30.89 37.44
CA PRO A 457 30.72 -31.03 38.88
C PRO A 457 30.40 -32.47 39.27
N ALA A 458 31.02 -32.95 40.37
CA ALA A 458 30.75 -34.27 40.94
C ALA A 458 29.40 -34.36 41.67
N MET A 459 28.74 -33.22 41.90
CA MET A 459 27.47 -33.14 42.62
C MET A 459 26.68 -31.90 42.19
N ALA A 460 25.37 -32.04 42.03
CA ALA A 460 24.46 -30.93 41.69
C ALA A 460 23.04 -31.21 42.18
N ALA A 461 22.26 -30.17 42.47
CA ALA A 461 20.84 -30.29 42.77
C ALA A 461 19.98 -30.09 41.49
N PRO A 462 18.77 -30.67 41.42
CA PRO A 462 17.81 -30.31 40.37
C PRO A 462 17.56 -28.80 40.38
N GLY A 463 17.62 -28.17 39.21
CA GLY A 463 17.51 -26.73 39.02
C GLY A 463 18.83 -25.97 39.01
N ASP A 464 19.94 -26.60 39.40
CA ASP A 464 21.27 -25.98 39.30
C ASP A 464 21.70 -25.83 37.83
N MET A 465 22.38 -24.74 37.51
CA MET A 465 23.13 -24.64 36.26
C MET A 465 24.51 -25.27 36.47
N ILE A 466 24.80 -26.35 35.74
CA ILE A 466 26.12 -26.96 35.74
C ILE A 466 26.89 -26.56 34.49
N SER A 467 28.21 -26.55 34.62
CA SER A 467 29.13 -26.33 33.50
C SER A 467 29.89 -27.63 33.24
N ILE A 468 29.87 -28.06 31.98
CA ILE A 468 30.58 -29.23 31.46
C ILE A 468 31.60 -28.70 30.47
N THR A 469 32.88 -28.95 30.73
CA THR A 469 33.95 -28.52 29.83
C THR A 469 34.60 -29.70 29.14
N GLY A 470 35.18 -29.45 27.98
CA GLY A 470 35.64 -30.49 27.09
C GLY A 470 36.32 -30.00 25.82
N GLU A 471 36.43 -30.91 24.86
CA GLU A 471 36.81 -30.65 23.48
C GLU A 471 35.63 -31.04 22.58
N ASN A 472 35.48 -30.38 21.42
CA ASN A 472 34.41 -30.58 20.42
C ASN A 472 32.96 -30.63 20.97
N LEU A 473 32.65 -29.85 22.01
CA LEU A 473 31.33 -29.83 22.65
C LEU A 473 30.23 -29.06 21.88
N ASP A 474 30.58 -28.25 20.89
CA ASP A 474 29.61 -27.66 19.96
C ASP A 474 29.06 -28.70 18.99
N GLU A 475 29.71 -29.86 18.91
CA GLU A 475 29.14 -31.03 18.28
C GLU A 475 28.01 -31.62 19.12
N LEU A 476 27.86 -31.34 20.41
CA LEU A 476 26.83 -31.99 21.22
C LEU A 476 25.43 -31.58 20.78
N ASN A 477 24.61 -32.50 20.30
CA ASN A 477 23.21 -32.27 20.01
C ASN A 477 22.35 -32.30 21.30
N GLU A 478 22.57 -33.30 22.18
CA GLU A 478 21.75 -33.52 23.38
C GLU A 478 22.57 -33.76 24.65
N VAL A 479 21.98 -33.40 25.79
CA VAL A 479 22.49 -33.65 27.14
C VAL A 479 21.36 -34.23 27.98
N ILE A 480 21.53 -35.46 28.50
CA ILE A 480 20.47 -36.22 29.18
C ILE A 480 20.95 -36.61 30.58
N PHE A 481 20.23 -36.18 31.60
CA PHE A 481 20.57 -36.41 33.00
C PHE A 481 20.07 -37.78 33.52
N PRO A 482 20.61 -38.26 34.66
CA PRO A 482 20.20 -39.51 35.29
C PRO A 482 18.67 -39.65 35.41
N GLY A 483 18.17 -40.85 35.10
CA GLY A 483 16.73 -41.13 34.99
C GLY A 483 16.13 -40.81 33.61
N GLU A 484 16.96 -40.70 32.57
CA GLU A 484 16.56 -40.39 31.18
C GLU A 484 15.83 -39.05 31.04
N VAL A 485 16.29 -38.03 31.77
CA VAL A 485 15.66 -36.71 31.76
C VAL A 485 16.46 -35.78 30.86
N PRO A 486 15.99 -35.47 29.63
CA PRO A 486 16.70 -34.57 28.73
C PRO A 486 16.76 -33.17 29.32
N ALA A 487 17.91 -32.52 29.18
CA ALA A 487 18.02 -31.11 29.45
C ALA A 487 17.28 -30.33 28.36
N THR A 488 16.36 -29.47 28.79
CA THR A 488 15.59 -28.59 27.88
C THR A 488 16.00 -27.12 28.02
N MET A 489 16.91 -26.82 28.95
CA MET A 489 17.37 -25.47 29.25
C MET A 489 18.89 -25.43 29.25
N PHE A 490 19.43 -24.71 28.27
CA PHE A 490 20.87 -24.52 28.08
C PHE A 490 21.25 -23.06 28.30
N GLY A 491 22.44 -22.87 28.86
CA GLY A 491 23.14 -21.59 28.84
C GLY A 491 24.04 -21.51 27.61
N MET A 492 25.33 -21.25 27.84
CA MET A 492 26.35 -21.20 26.79
C MET A 492 26.69 -22.58 26.21
N LYS A 493 26.86 -22.66 24.89
CA LYS A 493 27.29 -23.87 24.17
C LYS A 493 28.35 -23.52 23.13
N THR A 494 29.52 -24.11 23.23
CA THR A 494 30.68 -23.91 22.35
C THR A 494 31.45 -25.22 22.21
N ALA A 495 32.47 -25.24 21.35
CA ALA A 495 33.38 -26.39 21.19
C ALA A 495 34.07 -26.88 22.47
N THR A 496 34.03 -26.13 23.57
CA THR A 496 34.75 -26.51 24.80
C THR A 496 33.93 -26.37 26.07
N LEU A 497 32.70 -25.86 25.99
CA LEU A 497 31.86 -25.60 27.15
C LEU A 497 30.39 -25.81 26.80
N ILE A 498 29.69 -26.51 27.68
CA ILE A 498 28.23 -26.51 27.76
C ILE A 498 27.80 -26.11 29.16
N GLN A 499 26.95 -25.10 29.25
CA GLN A 499 26.19 -24.80 30.44
C GLN A 499 24.78 -25.34 30.26
N VAL A 500 24.32 -26.09 31.25
CA VAL A 500 23.05 -26.78 31.16
C VAL A 500 22.43 -26.83 32.54
N PHE A 501 21.13 -26.60 32.61
CA PHE A 501 20.41 -26.76 33.86
C PHE A 501 20.13 -28.23 34.12
N VAL A 502 20.39 -28.69 35.34
CA VAL A 502 19.92 -29.99 35.83
C VAL A 502 18.39 -29.94 35.86
N PRO A 503 17.67 -30.77 35.10
CA PRO A 503 16.22 -30.75 35.09
C PRO A 503 15.61 -31.00 36.49
N MET A 504 14.50 -30.33 36.82
CA MET A 504 13.81 -30.50 38.12
C MET A 504 13.30 -31.92 38.39
N GLY A 505 13.22 -32.78 37.37
CA GLY A 505 12.79 -34.18 37.47
C GLY A 505 13.94 -35.20 37.50
N THR A 506 15.21 -34.76 37.55
CA THR A 506 16.37 -35.66 37.59
C THR A 506 16.34 -36.52 38.85
N ALA A 507 16.57 -37.83 38.71
CA ALA A 507 16.58 -38.75 39.83
C ALA A 507 17.71 -38.44 40.83
N THR A 508 17.39 -38.47 42.13
CA THR A 508 18.38 -38.30 43.22
C THR A 508 19.28 -39.54 43.36
N GLY A 509 20.54 -39.35 43.78
CA GLY A 509 21.57 -40.39 43.89
C GLY A 509 22.70 -40.24 42.86
N ILE A 510 23.60 -41.23 42.80
CA ILE A 510 24.77 -41.24 41.90
C ILE A 510 24.37 -41.78 40.51
N GLY A 511 24.72 -41.06 39.45
CA GLY A 511 24.52 -41.47 38.05
C GLY A 511 25.51 -40.82 37.08
N ASN A 512 25.30 -40.96 35.78
CA ASN A 512 26.10 -40.32 34.72
C ASN A 512 25.17 -39.50 33.80
N ILE A 513 25.70 -38.42 33.22
CA ILE A 513 25.03 -37.67 32.15
C ILE A 513 25.37 -38.34 30.82
N LYS A 514 24.36 -38.58 29.98
CA LYS A 514 24.55 -39.05 28.62
C LYS A 514 24.65 -37.84 27.68
N PHE A 515 25.68 -37.82 26.84
CA PHE A 515 25.90 -36.84 25.78
C PHE A 515 25.65 -37.49 24.43
N ILE A 516 25.07 -36.73 23.51
CA ILE A 516 24.88 -37.15 22.12
C ILE A 516 25.40 -36.03 21.22
N THR A 517 26.30 -36.30 20.29
CA THR A 517 26.79 -35.36 19.26
C THR A 517 25.82 -35.18 18.08
N PHE A 518 26.09 -34.22 17.17
CA PHE A 518 25.35 -33.93 15.96
C PHE A 518 25.59 -35.00 14.89
N ASP A 519 26.70 -35.76 14.99
CA ASP A 519 26.92 -37.01 14.26
C ASP A 519 26.40 -38.26 15.00
N GLY A 520 25.81 -38.09 16.19
CA GLY A 520 25.06 -39.12 16.94
C GLY A 520 25.90 -40.03 17.83
N GLU A 521 27.18 -39.71 18.04
CA GLU A 521 28.04 -40.39 19.00
C GLU A 521 27.51 -40.20 20.41
N GLU A 522 27.27 -41.32 21.11
CA GLU A 522 26.87 -41.31 22.51
C GLU A 522 28.06 -41.63 23.41
N PHE A 523 28.23 -40.81 24.44
CA PHE A 523 29.20 -41.09 25.50
C PHE A 523 28.69 -40.57 26.83
N PHE A 524 29.25 -41.11 27.90
CA PHE A 524 28.84 -40.78 29.26
C PHE A 524 29.87 -39.89 29.93
N SER A 525 29.33 -38.98 30.74
CA SER A 525 30.11 -38.17 31.66
C SER A 525 30.73 -39.02 32.77
N PRO A 526 31.74 -38.51 33.51
CA PRO A 526 32.03 -38.97 34.87
C PRO A 526 30.79 -38.99 35.78
N ALA A 527 30.84 -39.74 36.89
CA ALA A 527 29.69 -39.87 37.79
C ALA A 527 29.37 -38.54 38.50
N ILE A 528 28.07 -38.25 38.67
CA ILE A 528 27.53 -37.09 39.36
C ILE A 528 26.49 -37.53 40.41
N ASN A 529 26.55 -36.93 41.61
CA ASN A 529 25.60 -37.15 42.69
C ASN A 529 24.51 -36.07 42.74
N ILE A 530 23.25 -36.47 42.82
CA ILE A 530 22.09 -35.57 42.94
C ILE A 530 21.51 -35.69 44.39
N GLN A 531 21.71 -34.67 45.26
CA GLN A 531 21.77 -34.73 46.78
C GLN A 531 20.60 -35.34 47.63
N GLY A 532 20.93 -35.90 48.84
CA GLY A 532 20.09 -36.47 49.96
C GLY A 532 20.81 -36.53 51.37
N VAL A 533 20.32 -37.28 52.41
CA VAL A 533 20.93 -37.44 53.79
C VAL A 533 22.24 -38.26 53.83
N ASP A 534 23.04 -38.17 54.91
CA ASP A 534 24.22 -39.03 55.10
C ASP A 534 23.77 -40.49 55.36
N PRO A 535 24.34 -41.49 54.66
CA PRO A 535 24.05 -42.89 54.98
C PRO A 535 24.56 -43.27 56.37
N VAL A 536 23.85 -44.16 57.06
CA VAL A 536 24.30 -44.74 58.34
C VAL A 536 25.52 -45.62 58.07
N ALA A 537 26.70 -45.20 58.56
CA ALA A 537 27.96 -45.90 58.29
C ALA A 537 28.08 -47.24 59.02
N ASP A 538 27.67 -47.32 60.28
CA ASP A 538 27.61 -48.55 61.07
C ASP A 538 26.26 -48.66 61.82
N PRO A 539 25.36 -49.55 61.38
CA PRO A 539 24.08 -49.78 62.05
C PRO A 539 24.21 -50.23 63.51
N ASN A 540 25.34 -50.81 63.92
CA ASN A 540 25.55 -51.27 65.31
C ASN A 540 25.81 -50.12 66.30
N LEU A 541 26.14 -48.92 65.79
CA LEU A 541 26.33 -47.73 66.60
C LEU A 541 25.07 -46.86 66.69
N VAL A 542 23.97 -47.30 66.09
CA VAL A 542 22.65 -46.68 66.23
C VAL A 542 22.03 -47.12 67.56
N PHE A 543 21.49 -46.19 68.32
CA PHE A 543 20.90 -46.48 69.63
C PHE A 543 19.50 -45.91 69.85
N PHE A 544 19.04 -45.02 68.97
CA PHE A 544 17.62 -44.77 68.72
C PHE A 544 17.33 -44.71 67.22
N ASN A 545 16.50 -45.64 66.75
CA ASN A 545 15.93 -45.64 65.39
C ASN A 545 14.40 -45.82 65.40
N PHE A 546 13.81 -45.96 66.58
CA PHE A 546 12.35 -46.10 66.77
C PHE A 546 11.69 -47.29 66.04
N ASP A 547 12.53 -48.23 65.57
CA ASP A 547 12.17 -49.49 64.93
C ASP A 547 12.70 -50.68 65.76
N GLY A 548 12.49 -50.61 67.08
CA GLY A 548 12.93 -51.63 68.04
C GLY A 548 14.09 -51.18 68.93
N LEU A 549 14.75 -50.06 68.60
CA LEU A 549 15.58 -49.30 69.53
C LEU A 549 14.82 -48.05 70.00
N ASP A 550 13.78 -48.27 70.80
CA ASP A 550 12.83 -47.24 71.23
C ASP A 550 13.20 -46.58 72.56
N LEU A 551 12.47 -45.54 72.93
CA LEU A 551 12.52 -44.92 74.26
C LEU A 551 11.92 -45.80 75.36
N TRP A 552 12.33 -45.60 76.60
CA TRP A 552 11.67 -46.19 77.79
C TRP A 552 10.77 -45.19 78.51
N TRP A 553 11.12 -43.91 78.47
CA TRP A 553 10.28 -42.84 79.00
C TRP A 553 10.51 -41.53 78.25
N GLY A 554 9.56 -40.61 78.40
CA GLY A 554 9.54 -39.27 77.83
C GLY A 554 8.32 -38.50 78.34
N ASP A 555 8.43 -37.18 78.47
CA ASP A 555 7.34 -36.32 78.91
C ASP A 555 6.45 -35.87 77.74
N THR A 556 7.03 -35.76 76.55
CA THR A 556 6.34 -35.27 75.34
C THR A 556 6.95 -35.83 74.06
N GLY A 557 6.11 -36.02 73.05
CA GLY A 557 6.45 -36.64 71.77
C GLY A 557 6.10 -38.12 71.74
N GLY A 558 6.26 -38.75 70.58
CA GLY A 558 5.93 -40.15 70.38
C GLY A 558 6.53 -40.70 69.10
N ILE A 559 6.55 -42.03 69.01
CA ILE A 559 6.94 -42.74 67.78
C ILE A 559 5.78 -42.65 66.79
N GLU A 560 6.05 -42.12 65.61
CA GLU A 560 5.11 -41.99 64.49
C GLU A 560 5.66 -42.69 63.24
N ASN A 561 4.77 -43.03 62.31
CA ASN A 561 5.14 -43.52 60.99
C ASN A 561 4.13 -42.99 59.96
N ASP A 562 4.09 -41.66 59.84
CA ASP A 562 3.39 -41.01 58.73
C ASP A 562 4.26 -41.12 57.48
N PRO A 563 3.83 -41.81 56.41
CA PRO A 563 4.61 -41.95 55.18
C PRO A 563 4.96 -40.63 54.48
N SER A 564 4.21 -39.56 54.76
CA SER A 564 4.50 -38.22 54.21
C SER A 564 5.65 -37.50 54.91
N LEU A 565 6.05 -37.98 56.10
CA LEU A 565 7.09 -37.39 56.93
C LEU A 565 8.25 -38.35 57.21
N SER A 566 8.05 -39.66 57.08
CA SER A 566 9.09 -40.67 57.25
C SER A 566 10.23 -40.48 56.24
N LEU A 567 11.46 -40.75 56.68
CA LEU A 567 12.67 -40.62 55.86
C LEU A 567 12.71 -41.69 54.76
N ASP A 568 12.42 -42.94 55.12
CA ASP A 568 12.55 -44.11 54.24
C ASP A 568 11.42 -45.14 54.42
N GLY A 569 10.37 -44.80 55.19
CA GLY A 569 9.27 -45.68 55.59
C GLY A 569 9.43 -46.26 57.01
N SER A 570 10.56 -46.02 57.67
CA SER A 570 10.81 -46.27 59.09
C SER A 570 9.87 -45.49 60.01
N ASN A 571 9.77 -45.95 61.25
CA ASN A 571 9.24 -45.12 62.32
C ASN A 571 10.25 -44.02 62.67
N TYR A 572 9.77 -42.89 63.13
CA TYR A 572 10.60 -41.80 63.64
C TYR A 572 9.99 -41.24 64.92
N PHE A 573 10.79 -40.53 65.71
CA PHE A 573 10.27 -39.83 66.89
C PHE A 573 9.83 -38.42 66.53
N ARG A 574 8.60 -38.06 66.92
CA ARG A 574 8.06 -36.73 66.67
C ARG A 574 7.73 -36.00 67.96
N VAL A 575 8.16 -34.73 68.02
CA VAL A 575 7.66 -33.75 68.98
C VAL A 575 6.86 -32.73 68.19
N ASN A 576 5.64 -32.42 68.63
CA ASN A 576 4.80 -31.36 68.06
C ASN A 576 4.04 -30.65 69.17
N ALA A 577 4.74 -29.77 69.90
CA ALA A 577 4.21 -29.13 71.10
C ALA A 577 4.86 -27.77 71.38
N GLY A 578 4.16 -26.91 72.12
CA GLY A 578 4.73 -25.71 72.74
C GLY A 578 5.42 -26.09 74.05
N LEU A 579 6.72 -25.82 74.15
CA LEU A 579 7.56 -26.25 75.26
C LEU A 579 8.08 -25.06 76.05
N SER A 580 8.15 -25.23 77.37
CA SER A 580 8.67 -24.24 78.33
C SER A 580 9.38 -24.96 79.47
N GLY A 581 10.64 -24.59 79.72
CA GLY A 581 11.45 -25.25 80.74
C GLY A 581 11.82 -26.68 80.40
N TRP A 582 12.13 -27.50 81.42
CA TRP A 582 12.59 -28.87 81.22
C TRP A 582 11.45 -29.79 80.75
N THR A 583 11.65 -30.50 79.64
CA THR A 583 10.71 -31.50 79.11
C THR A 583 11.48 -32.60 78.38
N GLY A 584 11.44 -33.83 78.87
CA GLY A 584 12.10 -34.98 78.24
C GLY A 584 11.40 -35.44 76.95
N PHE A 585 12.18 -35.74 75.91
CA PHE A 585 11.67 -36.30 74.65
C PHE A 585 11.71 -37.83 74.65
N PHE A 586 12.91 -38.40 74.52
CA PHE A 586 13.11 -39.83 74.54
C PHE A 586 14.35 -40.18 75.35
N TRP A 587 14.17 -41.13 76.26
CA TRP A 587 15.15 -41.49 77.26
C TRP A 587 15.21 -42.99 77.51
N ARG A 588 16.39 -43.48 77.86
CA ARG A 588 16.61 -44.76 78.56
C ARG A 588 17.39 -44.49 79.84
N ASN A 589 17.11 -45.28 80.87
CA ASN A 589 17.74 -45.17 82.20
C ASN A 589 18.58 -46.40 82.57
N GLY A 590 19.27 -46.95 81.56
CA GLY A 590 20.21 -48.07 81.70
C GLY A 590 20.99 -48.30 80.41
N GLY A 591 22.21 -48.83 80.52
CA GLY A 591 23.14 -49.05 79.39
C GLY A 591 22.75 -50.15 78.38
N ASP A 592 21.55 -50.72 78.47
CA ASP A 592 21.09 -51.74 77.53
C ASP A 592 20.94 -51.18 76.10
N ASN A 593 21.50 -51.90 75.13
CA ASN A 593 21.57 -51.49 73.72
C ASN A 593 22.20 -50.09 73.52
N PHE A 594 23.05 -49.66 74.44
CA PHE A 594 23.89 -48.48 74.28
C PHE A 594 25.27 -48.89 73.73
N PRO A 595 25.71 -48.38 72.57
CA PRO A 595 26.94 -48.82 71.89
C PRO A 595 28.23 -48.25 72.49
N GLY A 596 28.18 -47.67 73.70
CA GLY A 596 29.32 -47.15 74.44
C GLY A 596 30.56 -48.07 74.47
N PRO A 597 30.41 -49.39 74.72
CA PRO A 597 31.55 -50.32 74.74
C PRO A 597 32.32 -50.40 73.41
N ALA A 598 31.67 -50.14 72.27
CA ALA A 598 32.33 -50.19 70.96
C ALA A 598 33.28 -49.01 70.74
N ILE A 599 33.01 -47.87 71.39
CA ILE A 599 33.80 -46.63 71.25
C ILE A 599 34.85 -46.54 72.36
N GLY A 600 34.49 -46.92 73.59
CA GLY A 600 35.38 -46.90 74.73
C GLY A 600 35.99 -45.51 74.96
N THR A 601 37.31 -45.45 75.07
CA THR A 601 38.06 -44.19 75.33
C THR A 601 38.33 -43.34 74.08
N ASN A 602 37.85 -43.71 72.88
CA ASN A 602 38.15 -43.02 71.61
C ASN A 602 37.28 -41.78 71.34
N ILE A 603 36.93 -41.02 72.38
CA ILE A 603 35.93 -39.93 72.34
C ILE A 603 36.23 -38.87 71.29
N SER A 604 37.51 -38.51 71.07
CA SER A 604 37.90 -37.48 70.10
C SER A 604 37.68 -37.87 68.63
N ASN A 605 37.52 -39.16 68.36
CA ASN A 605 37.40 -39.69 67.00
C ASN A 605 35.94 -39.96 66.63
N TYR A 606 34.99 -39.69 67.52
CA TYR A 606 33.58 -40.02 67.29
C TYR A 606 32.69 -38.79 67.46
N VAL A 607 31.62 -38.78 66.67
CA VAL A 607 30.52 -37.82 66.71
C VAL A 607 29.22 -38.51 67.06
N LEU A 608 28.32 -37.79 67.72
CA LEU A 608 26.89 -38.10 67.70
C LEU A 608 26.30 -37.54 66.40
N LYS A 609 25.67 -38.41 65.61
CA LYS A 609 24.83 -38.03 64.48
C LYS A 609 23.36 -38.35 64.75
N PHE A 610 22.47 -37.53 64.22
CA PHE A 610 21.05 -37.84 64.13
C PHE A 610 20.45 -37.16 62.91
N ASP A 611 19.47 -37.81 62.30
CA ASP A 611 18.72 -37.22 61.20
C ASP A 611 17.53 -36.45 61.77
N ILE A 612 17.29 -35.25 61.27
CA ILE A 612 16.20 -34.39 61.74
C ILE A 612 15.47 -33.75 60.56
N ASN A 613 14.15 -33.64 60.69
CA ASN A 613 13.29 -32.82 59.86
C ASN A 613 12.54 -31.82 60.75
N VAL A 614 12.85 -30.54 60.62
CA VAL A 614 12.26 -29.46 61.41
C VAL A 614 11.10 -28.85 60.63
N LEU A 615 9.89 -29.26 60.98
CA LEU A 615 8.67 -28.91 60.24
C LEU A 615 8.17 -27.50 60.57
N GLU A 616 8.40 -27.02 61.79
CA GLU A 616 8.12 -25.63 62.20
C GLU A 616 9.36 -24.99 62.80
N PRO A 617 9.62 -23.69 62.56
CA PRO A 617 10.82 -23.02 63.03
C PRO A 617 10.97 -23.07 64.56
N ILE A 618 12.12 -23.57 65.04
CA ILE A 618 12.50 -23.49 66.46
C ILE A 618 13.11 -22.10 66.69
N THR A 619 12.65 -21.39 67.73
CA THR A 619 13.06 -20.00 68.00
C THR A 619 13.63 -19.78 69.40
N GLY A 620 13.70 -20.82 70.24
CA GLY A 620 14.11 -20.71 71.64
C GLY A 620 14.40 -22.05 72.30
N GLY A 621 14.99 -22.00 73.49
CA GLY A 621 15.40 -23.17 74.29
C GLY A 621 16.53 -24.00 73.69
N GLU A 622 16.80 -25.17 74.26
CA GLU A 622 17.89 -26.03 73.82
C GLU A 622 17.47 -27.50 73.79
N PHE A 623 18.03 -28.25 72.85
CA PHE A 623 17.94 -29.70 72.83
C PHE A 623 19.13 -30.20 73.64
N ALA A 624 18.90 -30.44 74.93
CA ALA A 624 19.88 -30.87 75.90
C ALA A 624 20.08 -32.39 75.78
N TRP A 625 21.08 -32.79 75.00
CA TRP A 625 21.53 -34.18 74.93
C TRP A 625 22.30 -34.55 76.19
N ARG A 626 22.05 -35.74 76.72
CA ARG A 626 22.69 -36.24 77.95
C ARG A 626 23.23 -37.64 77.77
N LEU A 627 24.40 -37.88 78.35
CA LEU A 627 25.00 -39.19 78.53
C LEU A 627 25.48 -39.31 79.98
N LYS A 628 24.84 -40.17 80.78
CA LYS A 628 25.13 -40.33 82.21
C LYS A 628 25.64 -41.73 82.54
N GLY A 629 26.65 -41.79 83.39
CA GLY A 629 27.26 -43.05 83.82
C GLY A 629 28.03 -42.95 85.12
N SER A 630 28.83 -43.98 85.40
CA SER A 630 29.69 -44.01 86.60
C SER A 630 30.75 -42.91 86.61
N ASP A 631 31.12 -42.40 85.43
CA ASP A 631 32.17 -41.40 85.25
C ASP A 631 31.68 -39.95 85.34
N GLY A 632 30.36 -39.72 85.31
CA GLY A 632 29.78 -38.38 85.37
C GLY A 632 28.43 -38.25 84.68
N ASP A 633 27.94 -37.00 84.65
CA ASP A 633 26.68 -36.59 84.04
C ASP A 633 26.94 -35.58 82.91
N PHE A 634 27.14 -36.07 81.69
CA PHE A 634 27.66 -35.27 80.57
C PHE A 634 26.53 -34.71 79.71
N TRP A 635 26.53 -33.40 79.48
CA TRP A 635 25.50 -32.69 78.72
C TRP A 635 26.06 -31.96 77.52
N ARG A 636 25.28 -31.93 76.43
CA ARG A 636 25.52 -31.09 75.25
C ARG A 636 24.23 -30.37 74.82
N PRO A 637 24.07 -29.07 75.10
CA PRO A 637 22.97 -28.30 74.57
C PRO A 637 23.17 -28.00 73.08
N TRP A 638 22.21 -28.39 72.25
CA TRP A 638 22.15 -28.03 70.84
C TRP A 638 21.14 -26.90 70.63
N LYS A 639 21.62 -25.74 70.16
CA LYS A 639 20.85 -24.50 69.95
C LYS A 639 20.99 -24.01 68.51
N PRO A 640 20.37 -24.69 67.53
CA PRO A 640 20.60 -24.38 66.12
C PRO A 640 20.07 -23.01 65.69
N TRP A 641 19.15 -22.43 66.48
CA TRP A 641 18.60 -21.09 66.27
C TRP A 641 19.46 -19.96 66.85
N GLU A 642 20.47 -20.25 67.68
CA GLU A 642 21.20 -19.22 68.43
C GLU A 642 21.90 -18.21 67.51
N ALA A 643 22.41 -18.66 66.36
CA ALA A 643 23.08 -17.80 65.40
C ALA A 643 22.12 -17.00 64.51
N THR A 644 20.94 -17.54 64.20
CA THR A 644 20.04 -17.06 63.15
C THR A 644 18.71 -16.51 63.67
N GLY A 645 18.38 -16.73 64.94
CA GLY A 645 17.09 -16.39 65.56
C GLY A 645 15.99 -17.43 65.33
N SER A 646 16.11 -18.28 64.30
CA SER A 646 15.19 -19.39 64.03
C SER A 646 15.87 -20.52 63.24
N TYR A 647 15.40 -21.75 63.39
CA TYR A 647 15.91 -22.91 62.65
C TYR A 647 14.80 -23.80 62.09
N GLN A 648 14.83 -24.09 60.78
CA GLN A 648 13.90 -24.96 60.06
C GLN A 648 14.65 -25.69 58.91
N THR A 649 14.22 -26.87 58.50
CA THR A 649 14.85 -27.65 57.40
C THR A 649 13.85 -27.89 56.25
N ASN A 650 14.35 -28.11 55.03
CA ASN A 650 13.53 -28.48 53.87
C ASN A 650 13.65 -29.98 53.59
N GLY A 651 12.98 -30.78 54.42
CA GLY A 651 13.16 -32.23 54.47
C GLY A 651 14.22 -32.65 55.49
N TRP A 652 14.59 -33.93 55.43
CA TRP A 652 15.54 -34.55 56.34
C TRP A 652 16.98 -34.13 56.07
N VAL A 653 17.71 -33.85 57.14
CA VAL A 653 19.15 -33.55 57.12
C VAL A 653 19.85 -34.24 58.29
N THR A 654 21.14 -34.54 58.14
CA THR A 654 21.95 -35.12 59.22
C THR A 654 22.63 -34.02 60.04
N VAL A 655 22.45 -34.04 61.35
CA VAL A 655 23.16 -33.20 62.32
C VAL A 655 24.34 -33.98 62.92
N THR A 656 25.48 -33.32 63.06
CA THR A 656 26.72 -33.92 63.58
C THR A 656 27.23 -33.11 64.78
N ILE A 657 27.46 -33.77 65.91
CA ILE A 657 27.95 -33.17 67.17
C ILE A 657 29.17 -33.96 67.65
N PRO A 658 30.37 -33.37 67.76
CA PRO A 658 31.53 -34.06 68.33
C PRO A 658 31.28 -34.53 69.76
N LEU A 659 31.66 -35.78 70.08
CA LEU A 659 31.49 -36.30 71.45
C LEU A 659 32.31 -35.54 72.49
N THR A 660 33.40 -34.90 72.07
CA THR A 660 34.23 -34.01 72.89
C THR A 660 33.49 -32.76 73.39
N GLU A 661 32.30 -32.48 72.85
CA GLU A 661 31.46 -31.36 73.29
C GLU A 661 30.48 -31.72 74.42
N PHE A 662 30.38 -33.01 74.79
CA PHE A 662 29.61 -33.45 75.95
C PHE A 662 30.43 -33.27 77.22
N LEU A 663 29.93 -32.45 78.15
CA LEU A 663 30.68 -32.01 79.32
C LEU A 663 29.91 -32.21 80.63
N ASP A 664 30.59 -32.64 81.69
CA ASP A 664 30.14 -32.60 83.08
C ASP A 664 31.01 -31.59 83.85
N GLY A 665 30.45 -30.43 84.23
CA GLY A 665 31.19 -29.39 84.93
C GLY A 665 32.46 -28.88 84.21
N GLY A 666 32.58 -29.12 82.89
CA GLY A 666 33.75 -28.80 82.05
C GLY A 666 34.67 -29.97 81.75
N SER A 667 34.43 -31.16 82.30
CA SER A 667 35.16 -32.39 82.00
C SER A 667 34.50 -33.17 80.86
N GLN A 668 35.30 -33.64 79.90
CA GLN A 668 34.85 -34.52 78.81
C GLN A 668 34.61 -35.94 79.31
N ILE A 669 33.81 -36.69 78.54
CA ILE A 669 33.63 -38.13 78.73
C ILE A 669 34.99 -38.83 78.70
N PRO A 670 35.39 -39.58 79.74
CA PRO A 670 36.65 -40.32 79.73
C PRO A 670 36.55 -41.64 78.95
N ASP A 671 35.43 -42.34 79.12
CA ASP A 671 35.16 -43.64 78.51
C ASP A 671 33.65 -43.80 78.28
N LEU A 672 33.24 -43.98 77.03
CA LEU A 672 31.83 -44.11 76.67
C LEU A 672 31.23 -45.44 77.16
N ASN A 673 32.07 -46.45 77.44
CA ASN A 673 31.63 -47.72 78.03
C ASN A 673 30.99 -47.54 79.41
N ASN A 674 31.33 -46.46 80.12
CA ASN A 674 30.88 -46.23 81.49
C ASN A 674 29.53 -45.51 81.57
N ILE A 675 28.95 -45.09 80.43
CA ILE A 675 27.59 -44.55 80.30
C ILE A 675 26.58 -45.70 80.48
N THR A 676 26.21 -45.93 81.74
CA THR A 676 25.41 -47.07 82.18
C THR A 676 24.07 -46.67 82.80
N GLU A 677 23.81 -45.36 82.92
CA GLU A 677 22.59 -44.80 83.52
C GLU A 677 21.72 -44.13 82.45
N ASP A 678 21.44 -42.82 82.57
CA ASP A 678 20.50 -42.10 81.71
C ASP A 678 21.16 -41.59 80.42
N PHE A 679 20.55 -41.86 79.27
CA PHE A 679 20.87 -41.18 78.02
C PHE A 679 19.61 -40.85 77.22
N GLY A 680 19.67 -39.73 76.51
CA GLY A 680 18.53 -39.20 75.78
C GLY A 680 18.65 -37.70 75.52
N VAL A 681 17.52 -37.10 75.17
CA VAL A 681 17.42 -35.66 74.89
C VAL A 681 16.18 -35.07 75.53
N ALA A 682 16.33 -33.86 76.06
CA ALA A 682 15.24 -33.03 76.55
C ALA A 682 15.27 -31.65 75.90
N PHE A 683 14.11 -31.00 75.86
CA PHE A 683 14.07 -29.56 75.76
C PHE A 683 14.37 -28.94 77.12
N ASN A 684 15.16 -27.86 77.16
CA ASN A 684 15.45 -27.14 78.40
C ASN A 684 15.77 -25.66 78.15
N SER A 685 15.90 -24.89 79.24
CA SER A 685 16.52 -23.55 79.26
C SER A 685 15.93 -22.54 78.26
N GLY A 686 14.61 -22.55 78.04
CA GLY A 686 13.89 -21.56 77.22
C GLY A 686 12.47 -21.99 76.87
N ASP A 687 11.87 -21.29 75.90
CA ASP A 687 10.51 -21.51 75.40
C ASP A 687 10.49 -21.54 73.86
N SER A 688 9.87 -22.54 73.23
CA SER A 688 9.65 -22.60 71.77
C SER A 688 8.50 -23.54 71.41
N TYR A 689 7.82 -23.27 70.29
CA TYR A 689 7.07 -24.33 69.63
C TYR A 689 8.07 -25.24 68.91
N VAL A 690 7.93 -26.55 69.08
CA VAL A 690 8.83 -27.56 68.51
C VAL A 690 7.97 -28.56 67.73
N ASN A 691 8.13 -28.58 66.41
CA ASN A 691 7.56 -29.58 65.51
C ASN A 691 8.69 -30.21 64.70
N VAL A 692 9.21 -31.35 65.16
CA VAL A 692 10.39 -32.01 64.58
C VAL A 692 10.18 -33.52 64.51
N CYS A 693 10.73 -34.12 63.46
CA CYS A 693 10.95 -35.56 63.35
C CYS A 693 12.44 -35.85 63.56
N ILE A 694 12.78 -36.85 64.36
CA ILE A 694 14.16 -37.29 64.63
C ILE A 694 14.25 -38.78 64.39
N ASP A 695 15.32 -39.22 63.72
CA ASP A 695 15.61 -40.63 63.46
C ASP A 695 17.13 -40.90 63.41
N ASN A 696 17.52 -42.17 63.40
CA ASN A 696 18.89 -42.66 63.26
C ASN A 696 19.92 -41.97 64.18
N VAL A 697 19.60 -41.88 65.47
CA VAL A 697 20.53 -41.38 66.49
C VAL A 697 21.63 -42.40 66.70
N ARG A 698 22.85 -42.02 66.34
CA ARG A 698 23.99 -42.92 66.20
C ARG A 698 25.30 -42.25 66.57
N PHE A 699 26.31 -43.06 66.88
CA PHE A 699 27.69 -42.61 66.82
C PHE A 699 28.33 -42.97 65.49
N GLU A 700 29.27 -42.13 65.05
CA GLU A 700 30.02 -42.36 63.82
C GLU A 700 31.47 -41.91 64.02
N GLU A 701 32.42 -42.63 63.44
CA GLU A 701 33.84 -42.26 63.46
C GLU A 701 34.08 -41.09 62.49
N LEU A 702 34.89 -40.11 62.91
CA LEU A 702 35.22 -38.87 62.19
C LEU A 702 36.10 -39.06 60.95
#